data_AF-A0A7C3DUB5-F1
#
_entry.id   AF-A0A7C3DUB5-F1
#
_cell.length_a   1.000
_cell.length_b   1.000
_cell.length_c   1.000
_cell.angle_alpha   90.00
_cell.angle_beta   90.00
_cell.angle_gamma   90.00
#
_symmetry.space_group_name_H-M   'P 1'
#
loop_
_entity.id
_entity.type
_entity.pdbx_description
1 polymer ?
#
loop_
_entity_poly.entity_id
_entity_poly.type
_entity_poly.pdbx_seq_one_letter_code
_entity_poly.pdbx_strand_id
1 'polypeptide(L)'
;MRKLFLFVLMISFVYSVGVFAETVYLSRYHRVDPYQDKYFRALGDPSYVYFDVMDTTLDSRHPSENFGASKTLRLDHGQSNVILIQFGQLNRAIVRGSRIADVKLVLHPVPGRYTKDVKIAIYRVTSDWRDGGADGKPMYWTATYNAAFSSGRGNAVLWGKPGARGVGDRLSKPSLITNTSVGYNKATNTWVITGEGLLRDVAYWFGKQYRNYGWAIEMMEPNAARGPVHVFSSDTMEKELHPELVITYEPLLNEGARKGVDLNVTFISRTPRYLRYHDDGVRSYERKRYRDDNPGIMKYPVNKDTKKWPDKGEMMTYTAHIKNSGFDTYSGPVDWVWTYNGKVIAKGTDQVTLKPEEVITKSIKLLWKGDMSDIRDEKLMFEVDPYDKVREITKNNNAQVKYVKARTWKYWVERSAYEYAKNFMTHYGSYSWEDYLKFHEQVWNETYLDKSRYDDLAPDGCLQRVTFDDFEIVPDGKLGGGIHRYEDKPDFHFDGEWGSEWVKGEALKNPDIVKNAQNFIRFTRIFLEGSLLHECAHQVLGAFDIYWSNIEPSDPNTPNGKCKVKDGGQYYITRGSMYGYSGLMGGASTQQNEHYTEGNGLFELHSVMGFNSDLPYRNGFYGEWQYDLPRQIFVRLLAADGSPIPEAKVKIWQFSATQIVDKNVVAEGLKADANGILKLPDQDSGEESDYTVVTGHTMLKKNPFGRIEVVGTNTVLLLKVEGFGQKDYRFIKIVDLNEEYWRGNRDKCVFDVRTQITPSMVDWNTNIAKGMSVQSTLNPGDTAKLVDDDVNTTWIGGAAPFGSYIQIDLGENPKPIGAVRLIQNGSLGWFFQRFKIEASDDARFRSGVTELNRQYPDSFALAMTNDKDVDPQNTSVRWITYGVRPTTARYLR
;
A
#
# COMPACT_ATOMS: atom_id res chain seq x y z
N MET A 1 78.92 -2.68 31.52
CA MET A 1 77.70 -3.52 31.61
C MET A 1 76.50 -2.66 31.20
N ARG A 2 76.25 -2.60 29.88
CA ARG A 2 75.05 -3.13 29.19
C ARG A 2 73.72 -2.47 29.62
N LYS A 3 73.43 -1.31 29.02
CA LYS A 3 72.06 -0.86 28.74
C LYS A 3 71.73 -1.30 27.31
N LEU A 4 70.81 -2.24 27.16
CA LEU A 4 70.29 -2.69 25.88
C LEU A 4 68.80 -2.35 25.83
N PHE A 5 68.45 -1.50 24.87
CA PHE A 5 67.11 -1.31 24.33
C PHE A 5 66.52 -2.67 23.92
N LEU A 6 65.31 -3.00 24.37
CA LEU A 6 64.46 -3.96 23.67
C LEU A 6 63.03 -3.40 23.57
N PHE A 7 62.68 -3.09 22.33
CA PHE A 7 61.33 -2.86 21.82
C PHE A 7 60.42 -4.03 22.22
N VAL A 8 59.33 -3.75 22.93
CA VAL A 8 58.20 -4.69 23.04
C VAL A 8 57.24 -4.36 21.91
N LEU A 9 57.18 -5.26 20.93
CA LEU A 9 56.22 -5.26 19.83
C LEU A 9 54.84 -5.59 20.42
N MET A 10 54.02 -4.59 20.72
CA MET A 10 52.58 -4.80 20.86
C MET A 10 52.02 -5.10 19.46
N ILE A 11 51.76 -6.38 19.20
CA ILE A 11 50.93 -6.81 18.08
C ILE A 11 49.53 -6.24 18.34
N SER A 12 49.24 -5.10 17.72
CA SER A 12 47.88 -4.63 17.54
C SER A 12 47.21 -5.61 16.59
N PHE A 13 46.34 -6.48 17.10
CA PHE A 13 45.34 -7.14 16.27
C PHE A 13 44.38 -6.04 15.79
N VAL A 14 44.74 -5.40 14.68
CA VAL A 14 43.78 -4.69 13.85
C VAL A 14 42.86 -5.77 13.30
N TYR A 15 41.67 -5.91 13.89
CA TYR A 15 40.56 -6.52 13.16
C TYR A 15 40.33 -5.63 11.94
N SER A 16 40.91 -6.00 10.80
CA SER A 16 40.44 -5.53 9.51
C SER A 16 39.05 -6.15 9.34
N VAL A 17 38.03 -5.45 9.82
CA VAL A 17 36.64 -5.78 9.47
C VAL A 17 36.56 -5.51 7.97
N GLY A 18 36.58 -6.58 7.17
CA GLY A 18 36.41 -6.45 5.73
C GLY A 18 35.07 -5.75 5.47
N VAL A 19 35.09 -4.67 4.68
CA VAL A 19 33.85 -4.11 4.13
C VAL A 19 33.32 -5.16 3.16
N PHE A 20 32.28 -5.89 3.57
CA PHE A 20 31.64 -6.85 2.69
C PHE A 20 30.70 -6.10 1.76
N ALA A 21 30.83 -6.32 0.45
CA ALA A 21 29.87 -5.83 -0.51
C ALA A 21 28.53 -6.53 -0.29
N GLU A 22 27.46 -5.76 -0.23
CA GLU A 22 26.08 -6.23 -0.13
C GLU A 22 25.41 -6.13 -1.49
N THR A 23 24.37 -6.93 -1.72
CA THR A 23 23.59 -6.87 -2.97
C THR A 23 22.11 -6.82 -2.65
N VAL A 24 21.40 -5.87 -3.27
CA VAL A 24 19.95 -5.75 -3.21
C VAL A 24 19.34 -6.02 -4.59
N TYR A 25 18.19 -6.67 -4.58
CA TYR A 25 17.38 -6.98 -5.76
C TYR A 25 16.11 -6.14 -5.69
N LEU A 26 15.93 -5.24 -6.65
CA LEU A 26 14.77 -4.37 -6.73
C LEU A 26 13.90 -4.83 -7.89
N SER A 27 12.69 -5.27 -7.59
CA SER A 27 11.67 -5.63 -8.56
C SER A 27 10.30 -5.40 -7.93
N ARG A 28 9.29 -5.07 -8.74
CA ARG A 28 7.95 -4.78 -8.21
C ARG A 28 7.40 -6.03 -7.51
N TYR A 29 6.92 -5.83 -6.29
CA TYR A 29 6.47 -6.86 -5.34
C TYR A 29 7.56 -7.74 -4.73
N HIS A 30 8.84 -7.45 -4.97
CA HIS A 30 9.93 -8.13 -4.32
C HIS A 30 10.09 -7.64 -2.87
N ARG A 31 10.36 -8.56 -1.95
CA ARG A 31 10.58 -8.22 -0.55
C ARG A 31 12.02 -7.77 -0.33
N VAL A 32 12.20 -6.57 0.21
CA VAL A 32 13.51 -5.96 0.46
C VAL A 32 13.76 -5.87 1.96
N ASP A 33 14.95 -6.26 2.38
CA ASP A 33 15.42 -6.20 3.78
C ASP A 33 16.61 -5.23 3.88
N PRO A 34 16.35 -3.90 3.91
CA PRO A 34 17.43 -2.93 3.84
C PRO A 34 18.09 -2.68 5.21
N TYR A 35 17.62 -3.33 6.28
CA TYR A 35 18.01 -3.04 7.66
C TYR A 35 18.62 -4.26 8.35
N GLN A 36 19.91 -4.46 8.13
CA GLN A 36 20.64 -5.64 8.63
C GLN A 36 21.06 -5.55 10.12
N ASP A 37 20.78 -4.45 10.84
CA ASP A 37 21.20 -4.31 12.25
C ASP A 37 20.37 -5.22 13.18
N LYS A 38 21.11 -6.04 13.93
CA LYS A 38 20.63 -7.11 14.82
C LYS A 38 19.67 -6.61 15.92
N TYR A 39 19.82 -5.36 16.37
CA TYR A 39 18.92 -4.77 17.36
C TYR A 39 17.51 -4.60 16.77
N PHE A 40 17.39 -4.26 15.49
CA PHE A 40 16.10 -3.97 14.87
C PHE A 40 15.35 -5.23 14.44
N ARG A 41 16.06 -6.27 14.00
CA ARG A 41 15.45 -7.60 13.78
C ARG A 41 14.79 -8.16 15.05
N ALA A 42 15.19 -7.71 16.23
CA ALA A 42 14.59 -8.13 17.51
C ALA A 42 13.31 -7.34 17.86
N LEU A 43 13.07 -6.18 17.24
CA LEU A 43 11.89 -5.34 17.46
C LEU A 43 10.76 -5.60 16.44
N GLY A 44 11.06 -6.28 15.34
CA GLY A 44 10.09 -6.63 14.30
C GLY A 44 10.76 -7.05 13.01
N ASP A 45 9.95 -7.29 11.98
CA ASP A 45 10.39 -7.55 10.63
C ASP A 45 10.61 -6.23 9.89
N PRO A 46 11.86 -5.81 9.66
CA PRO A 46 12.14 -4.51 9.07
C PRO A 46 11.97 -4.50 7.54
N SER A 47 11.65 -5.65 6.96
CA SER A 47 11.50 -5.78 5.52
C SER A 47 10.16 -5.22 5.03
N TYR A 48 10.13 -4.85 3.75
CA TYR A 48 8.93 -4.34 3.11
C TYR A 48 8.85 -4.84 1.67
N VAL A 49 7.66 -4.78 1.09
CA VAL A 49 7.45 -5.07 -0.33
C VAL A 49 7.81 -3.83 -1.16
N TYR A 50 8.68 -3.99 -2.14
CA TYR A 50 9.13 -2.90 -3.02
C TYR A 50 8.12 -2.68 -4.15
N PHE A 51 7.61 -1.44 -4.28
CA PHE A 51 6.58 -1.11 -5.28
C PHE A 51 7.07 -0.15 -6.37
N ASP A 52 8.19 0.54 -6.16
CA ASP A 52 8.54 1.71 -6.96
C ASP A 52 9.32 1.38 -8.23
N VAL A 53 8.72 0.51 -9.04
CA VAL A 53 9.07 0.32 -10.45
C VAL A 53 8.00 1.01 -11.28
N MET A 54 8.40 1.83 -12.22
CA MET A 54 7.54 2.36 -13.28
C MET A 54 8.13 1.98 -14.62
N ASP A 55 7.31 1.52 -15.55
CA ASP A 55 7.75 1.25 -16.91
C ASP A 55 6.61 1.41 -17.93
N THR A 56 6.96 1.81 -19.15
CA THR A 56 6.00 1.96 -20.25
C THR A 56 6.71 1.98 -21.60
N THR A 57 5.94 1.84 -22.68
CA THR A 57 6.41 2.02 -24.05
C THR A 57 5.85 3.30 -24.65
N LEU A 58 6.73 4.17 -25.14
CA LEU A 58 6.35 5.29 -26.00
C LEU A 58 6.28 4.79 -27.45
N ASP A 59 5.07 4.61 -27.97
CA ASP A 59 4.84 4.08 -29.32
C ASP A 59 4.76 5.20 -30.36
N SER A 60 5.70 5.20 -31.31
CA SER A 60 5.78 6.23 -32.36
C SER A 60 4.65 6.15 -33.40
N ARG A 61 3.96 5.00 -33.54
CA ARG A 61 2.81 4.85 -34.43
C ARG A 61 1.49 5.24 -33.77
N HIS A 62 1.46 5.20 -32.44
CA HIS A 62 0.30 5.53 -31.62
C HIS A 62 0.66 6.68 -30.66
N PRO A 63 0.98 7.87 -31.18
CA PRO A 63 1.78 8.83 -30.42
C PRO A 63 1.05 9.51 -29.26
N SER A 64 -0.26 9.32 -29.17
CA SER A 64 -1.12 9.82 -28.11
C SER A 64 -1.69 8.70 -27.22
N GLU A 65 -1.37 7.44 -27.51
CA GLU A 65 -1.83 6.30 -26.71
C GLU A 65 -0.91 6.06 -25.51
N ASN A 66 -1.51 5.53 -24.44
CA ASN A 66 -0.86 5.13 -23.20
C ASN A 66 -0.61 3.63 -23.24
N PHE A 67 0.60 3.21 -22.85
CA PHE A 67 0.99 1.80 -22.74
C PHE A 67 1.45 1.40 -21.34
N GLY A 68 1.20 2.24 -20.33
CA GLY A 68 1.27 1.84 -18.93
C GLY A 68 0.41 0.62 -18.68
N ALA A 69 0.87 -0.27 -17.80
CA ALA A 69 0.26 -1.57 -17.54
C ALA A 69 0.18 -2.57 -18.69
N SER A 70 0.76 -2.26 -19.85
CA SER A 70 1.03 -3.29 -20.85
C SER A 70 1.90 -4.37 -20.23
N LYS A 71 1.53 -5.64 -20.35
CA LYS A 71 2.33 -6.81 -19.88
C LYS A 71 3.72 -6.92 -20.51
N THR A 72 3.98 -6.15 -21.57
CA THR A 72 5.25 -6.16 -22.30
C THR A 72 5.69 -4.75 -22.68
N LEU A 73 7.01 -4.54 -22.64
CA LEU A 73 7.70 -3.34 -23.11
C LEU A 73 8.29 -3.62 -24.49
N ARG A 74 8.10 -2.71 -25.45
CA ARG A 74 8.26 -3.01 -26.88
C ARG A 74 9.20 -2.04 -27.60
N LEU A 75 10.22 -2.59 -28.25
CA LEU A 75 10.96 -1.91 -29.32
C LEU A 75 10.70 -2.63 -30.64
N ASP A 76 9.85 -2.05 -31.47
CA ASP A 76 9.49 -2.63 -32.77
C ASP A 76 10.46 -2.17 -33.87
N HIS A 77 10.91 -3.12 -34.70
CA HIS A 77 11.68 -2.80 -35.89
C HIS A 77 10.89 -1.89 -36.84
N GLY A 78 11.59 -0.99 -37.53
CA GLY A 78 11.00 0.04 -38.38
C GLY A 78 10.23 1.13 -37.62
N GLN A 79 10.33 1.18 -36.29
CA GLN A 79 9.64 2.17 -35.44
C GLN A 79 10.62 2.86 -34.50
N SER A 80 10.34 4.11 -34.14
CA SER A 80 11.14 4.89 -33.18
C SER A 80 10.59 4.75 -31.76
N ASN A 81 10.20 3.55 -31.36
CA ASN A 81 9.65 3.29 -30.04
C ASN A 81 10.74 3.46 -28.96
N VAL A 82 10.31 3.82 -27.75
CA VAL A 82 11.18 4.03 -26.59
C VAL A 82 10.58 3.29 -25.41
N ILE A 83 11.38 2.51 -24.70
CA ILE A 83 10.98 1.97 -23.39
C ILE A 83 11.45 2.96 -22.33
N LEU A 84 10.55 3.39 -21.46
CA LEU A 84 10.89 4.09 -20.23
C LEU A 84 10.86 3.09 -19.07
N ILE A 85 11.86 3.13 -18.19
CA ILE A 85 11.91 2.30 -16.99
C ILE A 85 12.61 3.03 -15.85
N GLN A 86 12.00 3.01 -14.66
CA GLN A 86 12.52 3.65 -13.46
C GLN A 86 12.40 2.71 -12.26
N PHE A 87 13.46 2.66 -11.46
CA PHE A 87 13.48 2.09 -10.13
C PHE A 87 13.72 3.24 -9.14
N GLY A 88 12.67 3.66 -8.44
CA GLY A 88 12.76 4.75 -7.47
C GLY A 88 13.09 4.26 -6.06
N GLN A 89 12.91 5.12 -5.06
CA GLN A 89 13.14 4.82 -3.64
C GLN A 89 14.50 4.12 -3.34
N LEU A 90 15.58 4.47 -4.07
CA LEU A 90 16.89 3.82 -3.89
C LEU A 90 17.44 4.06 -2.48
N ASN A 91 17.19 5.26 -1.94
CA ASN A 91 17.47 5.65 -0.56
C ASN A 91 16.74 4.83 0.50
N ARG A 92 15.59 4.22 0.17
CA ARG A 92 14.86 3.30 1.07
C ARG A 92 15.40 1.87 1.01
N ALA A 93 15.94 1.46 -0.14
CA ALA A 93 16.32 0.08 -0.41
C ALA A 93 17.81 -0.23 -0.18
N ILE A 94 18.67 0.78 -0.26
CA ILE A 94 20.12 0.66 -0.09
C ILE A 94 20.52 1.26 1.25
N VAL A 95 21.48 0.63 1.93
CA VAL A 95 22.03 1.15 3.19
C VAL A 95 22.57 2.57 2.96
N ARG A 96 22.10 3.52 3.76
CA ARG A 96 22.53 4.93 3.75
C ARG A 96 24.06 5.07 3.82
N GLY A 97 24.58 6.10 3.15
CA GLY A 97 26.02 6.36 3.11
C GLY A 97 26.85 5.34 2.31
N SER A 98 26.22 4.40 1.60
CA SER A 98 26.94 3.39 0.82
C SER A 98 27.52 3.94 -0.48
N ARG A 99 28.57 3.26 -0.97
CA ARG A 99 29.09 3.46 -2.33
C ARG A 99 28.51 2.38 -3.26
N ILE A 100 27.94 2.80 -4.39
CA ILE A 100 27.50 1.85 -5.43
C ILE A 100 28.74 1.25 -6.11
N ALA A 101 28.80 -0.08 -6.17
CA ALA A 101 29.96 -0.84 -6.66
C ALA A 101 29.68 -1.57 -7.97
N ASP A 102 28.47 -2.10 -8.16
CA ASP A 102 28.03 -2.73 -9.42
C ASP A 102 26.51 -2.55 -9.62
N VAL A 103 26.09 -2.55 -10.90
CA VAL A 103 24.69 -2.41 -11.30
C VAL A 103 24.39 -3.33 -12.47
N LYS A 104 23.27 -4.05 -12.37
CA LYS A 104 22.70 -4.86 -13.45
C LYS A 104 21.22 -4.56 -13.60
N LEU A 105 20.80 -4.26 -14.83
CA LEU A 105 19.40 -4.26 -15.21
C LEU A 105 19.09 -5.61 -15.85
N VAL A 106 18.19 -6.37 -15.24
CA VAL A 106 17.75 -7.69 -15.72
C VAL A 106 16.38 -7.53 -16.34
N LEU A 107 16.26 -7.93 -17.60
CA LEU A 107 15.01 -7.94 -18.35
C LEU A 107 14.71 -9.36 -18.83
N HIS A 108 13.43 -9.68 -19.01
CA HIS A 108 12.98 -11.01 -19.42
C HIS A 108 12.42 -10.95 -20.83
N PRO A 109 13.14 -11.47 -21.85
CA PRO A 109 12.65 -11.54 -23.22
C PRO A 109 11.35 -12.29 -23.40
N VAL A 110 10.44 -11.73 -24.18
CA VAL A 110 9.19 -12.39 -24.57
C VAL A 110 9.49 -13.46 -25.64
N PRO A 111 9.16 -14.75 -25.40
CA PRO A 111 9.43 -15.81 -26.36
C PRO A 111 8.85 -15.50 -27.75
N GLY A 112 9.67 -15.67 -28.80
CA GLY A 112 9.27 -15.40 -30.19
C GLY A 112 9.18 -13.92 -30.58
N ARG A 113 9.41 -12.98 -29.65
CA ARG A 113 9.36 -11.53 -29.89
C ARG A 113 10.66 -10.79 -29.52
N TYR A 114 11.74 -11.53 -29.32
CA TYR A 114 13.06 -10.98 -28.99
C TYR A 114 14.10 -11.34 -30.05
N THR A 115 14.66 -10.31 -30.68
CA THR A 115 15.67 -10.45 -31.73
C THR A 115 17.06 -10.18 -31.18
N LYS A 116 17.96 -11.13 -31.38
CA LYS A 116 19.39 -11.02 -31.07
C LYS A 116 20.09 -10.09 -32.05
N ASP A 117 21.28 -9.64 -31.69
CA ASP A 117 22.14 -8.78 -32.52
C ASP A 117 21.54 -7.41 -32.85
N VAL A 118 20.55 -6.93 -32.09
CA VAL A 118 19.97 -5.59 -32.23
C VAL A 118 20.75 -4.60 -31.36
N LYS A 119 21.18 -3.48 -31.96
CA LYS A 119 21.94 -2.43 -31.27
C LYS A 119 21.01 -1.49 -30.50
N ILE A 120 21.25 -1.37 -29.19
CA ILE A 120 20.43 -0.62 -28.25
C ILE A 120 21.25 0.49 -27.59
N ALA A 121 20.63 1.65 -27.37
CA ALA A 121 21.18 2.75 -26.59
C ALA A 121 20.30 3.01 -25.36
N ILE A 122 20.94 3.25 -24.21
CA ILE A 122 20.29 3.56 -22.94
C ILE A 122 20.70 4.96 -22.52
N TYR A 123 19.73 5.81 -22.21
CA TYR A 123 19.93 7.19 -21.83
C TYR A 123 19.34 7.46 -20.45
N ARG A 124 20.06 8.21 -19.61
CA ARG A 124 19.47 8.78 -18.39
C ARG A 124 18.42 9.84 -18.74
N VAL A 125 17.21 9.66 -18.21
CA VAL A 125 16.10 10.61 -18.32
C VAL A 125 16.31 11.77 -17.33
N THR A 126 15.92 12.97 -17.72
CA THR A 126 16.11 14.21 -16.95
C THR A 126 14.82 14.97 -16.68
N SER A 127 13.68 14.47 -17.15
CA SER A 127 12.35 15.01 -16.87
C SER A 127 11.46 13.94 -16.24
N ASP A 128 10.58 14.38 -15.33
CA ASP A 128 9.58 13.54 -14.68
C ASP A 128 8.57 12.98 -15.70
N TRP A 129 8.03 11.79 -15.43
CA TRP A 129 7.05 11.09 -16.26
C TRP A 129 6.32 10.04 -15.43
N ARG A 130 5.25 9.46 -15.98
CA ARG A 130 4.47 8.40 -15.32
C ARG A 130 4.10 7.30 -16.31
N ASP A 131 4.18 6.06 -15.85
CA ASP A 131 3.84 4.87 -16.64
C ASP A 131 2.38 4.87 -17.12
N GLY A 132 1.44 5.24 -16.25
CA GLY A 132 0.01 5.09 -16.51
C GLY A 132 -0.56 3.91 -15.72
N GLY A 133 -1.70 3.35 -16.12
CA GLY A 133 -2.37 2.27 -15.37
C GLY A 133 -3.06 1.23 -16.24
N ALA A 134 -3.44 0.15 -15.56
CA ALA A 134 -4.02 -1.14 -15.91
C ALA A 134 -4.48 -1.46 -17.33
N ASP A 135 -5.33 -0.59 -17.91
CA ASP A 135 -6.44 -1.09 -18.72
C ASP A 135 -6.52 -0.46 -20.12
N GLY A 136 -5.51 0.29 -20.54
CA GLY A 136 -5.52 0.96 -21.85
C GLY A 136 -6.57 2.06 -21.98
N LYS A 137 -7.22 2.49 -20.88
CA LYS A 137 -8.05 3.70 -20.87
C LYS A 137 -7.17 4.94 -20.62
N PRO A 138 -7.62 6.15 -21.02
CA PRO A 138 -6.89 7.38 -20.74
C PRO A 138 -6.83 7.65 -19.23
N MET A 139 -5.67 7.34 -18.63
CA MET A 139 -5.29 7.78 -17.30
C MET A 139 -4.99 9.28 -17.28
N TYR A 140 -5.11 9.90 -16.12
CA TYR A 140 -4.74 11.29 -15.91
C TYR A 140 -3.24 11.38 -15.56
N TRP A 141 -2.47 12.16 -16.34
CA TRP A 141 -1.02 12.35 -16.23
C TRP A 141 -0.16 11.10 -16.56
N THR A 142 -0.38 10.46 -17.70
CA THR A 142 0.47 9.35 -18.22
C THR A 142 1.43 9.81 -19.32
N ALA A 143 2.58 9.16 -19.44
CA ALA A 143 3.49 9.34 -20.55
C ALA A 143 2.95 8.72 -21.86
N THR A 144 3.02 9.50 -22.92
CA THR A 144 2.75 9.07 -24.31
C THR A 144 3.95 9.45 -25.17
N TYR A 145 3.98 9.02 -26.43
CA TYR A 145 5.06 9.45 -27.32
C TYR A 145 5.15 10.99 -27.45
N ASN A 146 4.02 11.68 -27.43
CA ASN A 146 3.98 13.14 -27.55
C ASN A 146 4.19 13.90 -26.23
N ALA A 147 3.89 13.30 -25.08
CA ALA A 147 3.86 14.00 -23.80
C ALA A 147 4.45 13.22 -22.64
N ALA A 148 5.21 13.91 -21.77
CA ALA A 148 5.71 13.38 -20.50
C ALA A 148 4.57 13.10 -19.53
N PHE A 149 3.53 13.95 -19.63
CA PHE A 149 2.27 13.74 -18.97
C PHE A 149 1.14 14.17 -19.88
N SER A 150 0.19 13.29 -20.11
CA SER A 150 -1.02 13.52 -20.88
C SER A 150 -2.22 13.24 -20.00
N SER A 151 -3.27 14.03 -20.16
CA SER A 151 -4.56 13.77 -19.54
C SER A 151 -5.63 13.55 -20.59
N GLY A 152 -6.56 12.63 -20.30
CA GLY A 152 -7.79 12.47 -21.08
C GLY A 152 -8.71 13.71 -21.10
N ARG A 153 -8.41 14.77 -20.32
CA ARG A 153 -9.15 16.04 -20.28
C ARG A 153 -8.48 17.16 -21.12
N GLY A 154 -7.46 16.82 -21.91
CA GLY A 154 -6.83 17.75 -22.86
C GLY A 154 -5.64 18.56 -22.33
N ASN A 155 -5.31 18.45 -21.04
CA ASN A 155 -4.06 19.00 -20.49
C ASN A 155 -2.90 18.05 -20.79
N ALA A 156 -1.74 18.59 -21.20
CA ALA A 156 -0.53 17.81 -21.37
C ALA A 156 0.72 18.64 -21.10
N VAL A 157 1.75 17.99 -20.56
CA VAL A 157 3.13 18.48 -20.52
C VAL A 157 3.90 17.72 -21.58
N LEU A 158 4.22 18.41 -22.67
CA LEU A 158 4.92 17.83 -23.80
C LEU A 158 6.38 17.52 -23.46
N TRP A 159 6.90 16.48 -24.10
CA TRP A 159 8.35 16.32 -24.19
C TRP A 159 8.96 17.50 -24.97
N GLY A 160 10.23 17.83 -24.69
CA GLY A 160 11.00 18.73 -25.54
C GLY A 160 11.08 18.23 -26.99
N LYS A 161 11.10 16.91 -27.21
CA LYS A 161 10.80 16.26 -28.51
C LYS A 161 10.07 14.93 -28.29
N PRO A 162 9.15 14.55 -29.21
CA PRO A 162 8.44 13.27 -29.11
C PRO A 162 9.38 12.06 -28.88
N GLY A 163 8.94 11.14 -28.03
CA GLY A 163 9.71 9.99 -27.58
C GLY A 163 10.75 10.31 -26.50
N ALA A 164 10.56 11.39 -25.72
CA ALA A 164 11.51 11.84 -24.70
C ALA A 164 12.93 12.10 -25.26
N ARG A 165 13.05 12.69 -26.45
CA ARG A 165 14.32 12.88 -27.18
C ARG A 165 14.88 14.31 -27.14
N GLY A 166 14.20 15.23 -26.45
CA GLY A 166 14.55 16.64 -26.40
C GLY A 166 15.73 16.95 -25.47
N VAL A 167 16.34 18.13 -25.69
CA VAL A 167 17.35 18.69 -24.78
C VAL A 167 16.62 19.12 -23.51
N GLY A 168 16.61 18.24 -22.50
CA GLY A 168 15.85 18.42 -21.26
C GLY A 168 15.02 17.18 -20.86
N ASP A 169 14.68 16.32 -21.82
CA ASP A 169 13.94 15.08 -21.55
C ASP A 169 14.90 13.97 -21.11
N ARG A 170 16.07 13.89 -21.76
CA ARG A 170 17.14 12.95 -21.45
C ARG A 170 18.51 13.51 -21.80
N LEU A 171 19.59 12.85 -21.34
CA LEU A 171 20.95 13.18 -21.76
C LEU A 171 21.15 12.98 -23.27
N SER A 172 21.97 13.84 -23.88
CA SER A 172 22.28 13.79 -25.31
C SER A 172 23.19 12.61 -25.68
N LYS A 173 24.05 12.19 -24.76
CA LYS A 173 24.91 11.00 -24.91
C LYS A 173 24.27 9.82 -24.15
N PRO A 174 24.28 8.60 -24.74
CA PRO A 174 23.81 7.43 -24.03
C PRO A 174 24.76 7.10 -22.88
N SER A 175 24.18 6.64 -21.78
CA SER A 175 24.91 6.06 -20.65
C SER A 175 25.57 4.76 -21.06
N LEU A 176 24.89 3.97 -21.90
CA LEU A 176 25.41 2.71 -22.44
C LEU A 176 24.91 2.48 -23.87
N ILE A 177 25.78 1.95 -24.72
CA ILE A 177 25.40 1.32 -25.99
C ILE A 177 25.75 -0.15 -25.87
N THR A 178 24.80 -1.03 -26.15
CA THR A 178 24.98 -2.48 -26.08
C THR A 178 24.24 -3.17 -27.22
N ASN A 179 24.24 -4.49 -27.21
CA ASN A 179 23.54 -5.33 -28.16
C ASN A 179 22.71 -6.38 -27.42
N THR A 180 21.53 -6.73 -27.94
CA THR A 180 20.63 -7.73 -27.33
C THR A 180 21.21 -9.15 -27.20
N SER A 181 22.34 -9.44 -27.85
CA SER A 181 23.10 -10.69 -27.65
C SER A 181 24.03 -10.65 -26.43
N VAL A 182 24.48 -9.46 -26.02
CA VAL A 182 25.39 -9.29 -24.88
C VAL A 182 24.59 -9.44 -23.59
N GLY A 183 25.01 -10.38 -22.73
CA GLY A 183 24.34 -10.68 -21.47
C GLY A 183 23.03 -11.45 -21.60
N TYR A 184 22.66 -11.90 -22.81
CA TYR A 184 21.50 -12.79 -23.00
C TYR A 184 21.85 -14.24 -22.60
N ASN A 185 21.11 -14.79 -21.66
CA ASN A 185 21.20 -16.18 -21.23
C ASN A 185 19.98 -16.97 -21.70
N LYS A 186 20.20 -17.95 -22.58
CA LYS A 186 19.14 -18.81 -23.13
C LYS A 186 18.53 -19.74 -22.08
N ALA A 187 19.31 -20.20 -21.11
CA ALA A 187 18.86 -21.19 -20.13
C ALA A 187 17.84 -20.61 -19.14
N THR A 188 18.07 -19.36 -18.72
CA THR A 188 17.19 -18.62 -17.81
C THR A 188 16.22 -17.69 -18.55
N ASN A 189 16.37 -17.56 -19.87
CA ASN A 189 15.68 -16.57 -20.70
C ASN A 189 15.73 -15.15 -20.09
N THR A 190 16.93 -14.70 -19.75
CA THR A 190 17.19 -13.38 -19.18
C THR A 190 18.15 -12.59 -20.07
N TRP A 191 17.97 -11.27 -20.09
CA TRP A 191 18.90 -10.32 -20.70
C TRP A 191 19.45 -9.40 -19.61
N VAL A 192 20.72 -9.59 -19.27
CA VAL A 192 21.40 -8.84 -18.21
C VAL A 192 22.24 -7.74 -18.84
N ILE A 193 21.89 -6.50 -18.54
CA ILE A 193 22.57 -5.31 -19.01
C ILE A 193 23.41 -4.73 -17.87
N THR A 194 24.71 -4.56 -18.10
CA THR A 194 25.66 -3.99 -17.14
C THR A 194 26.66 -3.10 -17.86
N GLY A 195 27.25 -2.15 -17.13
CA GLY A 195 28.26 -1.25 -17.65
C GLY A 195 28.47 -0.02 -16.77
N GLU A 196 29.63 0.61 -16.91
CA GLU A 196 30.05 1.76 -16.07
C GLU A 196 29.06 2.93 -16.14
N GLY A 197 28.39 3.15 -17.28
CA GLY A 197 27.38 4.19 -17.41
C GLY A 197 26.13 3.97 -16.57
N LEU A 198 25.65 2.73 -16.48
CA LEU A 198 24.53 2.37 -15.60
C LEU A 198 24.91 2.59 -14.13
N LEU A 199 26.13 2.16 -13.75
CA LEU A 199 26.68 2.41 -12.42
C LEU A 199 26.70 3.91 -12.09
N ARG A 200 27.23 4.75 -12.99
CA ARG A 200 27.28 6.20 -12.80
C ARG A 200 25.88 6.82 -12.66
N ASP A 201 24.89 6.34 -13.39
CA ASP A 201 23.51 6.83 -13.29
C ASP A 201 22.86 6.45 -11.96
N VAL A 202 22.96 5.18 -11.53
CA VAL A 202 22.40 4.75 -10.24
C VAL A 202 23.12 5.43 -9.08
N ALA A 203 24.44 5.58 -9.13
CA ALA A 203 25.18 6.35 -8.12
C ALA A 203 24.75 7.82 -8.08
N TYR A 204 24.47 8.42 -9.24
CA TYR A 204 23.92 9.78 -9.33
C TYR A 204 22.54 9.87 -8.68
N TRP A 205 21.64 8.93 -8.98
CA TRP A 205 20.29 8.90 -8.41
C TRP A 205 20.27 8.59 -6.91
N PHE A 206 21.12 7.69 -6.43
CA PHE A 206 21.23 7.39 -5.00
C PHE A 206 21.67 8.62 -4.19
N GLY A 207 22.50 9.50 -4.77
CA GLY A 207 22.90 10.77 -4.16
C GLY A 207 21.99 11.97 -4.50
N LYS A 208 21.02 11.79 -5.41
CA LYS A 208 20.03 12.82 -5.84
C LYS A 208 18.70 12.18 -6.24
N GLN A 209 18.02 11.57 -5.28
CA GLN A 209 16.81 10.79 -5.53
C GLN A 209 15.70 11.61 -6.22
N TYR A 210 15.60 12.92 -5.94
CA TYR A 210 14.65 13.84 -6.58
C TYR A 210 14.90 14.06 -8.08
N ARG A 211 16.04 13.59 -8.64
CA ARG A 211 16.37 13.58 -10.08
C ARG A 211 16.39 12.17 -10.66
N ASN A 212 15.88 11.17 -9.94
CA ASN A 212 15.72 9.82 -10.45
C ASN A 212 14.45 9.75 -11.31
N TYR A 213 14.62 9.77 -12.63
CA TYR A 213 13.56 9.57 -13.61
C TYR A 213 13.82 8.33 -14.48
N GLY A 214 14.76 7.47 -14.07
CA GLY A 214 15.07 6.25 -14.78
C GLY A 214 15.75 6.42 -16.15
N TRP A 215 15.60 5.39 -16.98
CA TRP A 215 16.23 5.27 -18.28
C TRP A 215 15.22 5.27 -19.43
N ALA A 216 15.66 5.82 -20.57
CA ALA A 216 15.05 5.63 -21.88
C ALA A 216 15.91 4.64 -22.69
N ILE A 217 15.31 3.54 -23.14
CA ILE A 217 15.95 2.49 -23.91
C ILE A 217 15.44 2.55 -25.36
N GLU A 218 16.35 2.65 -26.31
CA GLU A 218 16.05 2.89 -27.72
C GLU A 218 16.80 1.94 -28.65
N MET A 219 16.16 1.55 -29.74
CA MET A 219 16.83 0.89 -30.87
C MET A 219 17.57 1.94 -31.70
N MET A 220 18.88 1.76 -31.93
CA MET A 220 19.69 2.79 -32.61
C MET A 220 19.39 2.90 -34.12
N GLU A 221 19.12 1.77 -34.77
CA GLU A 221 18.89 1.68 -36.22
C GLU A 221 17.63 0.88 -36.52
N PRO A 222 16.44 1.41 -36.16
CA PRO A 222 15.22 0.61 -36.19
C PRO A 222 14.86 0.09 -37.58
N ASN A 223 15.13 0.86 -38.63
CA ASN A 223 14.88 0.45 -40.02
C ASN A 223 15.83 -0.66 -40.51
N ALA A 224 16.99 -0.83 -39.87
CA ALA A 224 17.97 -1.87 -40.20
C ALA A 224 17.88 -3.10 -39.27
N ALA A 225 17.09 -3.02 -38.20
CA ALA A 225 16.93 -4.11 -37.26
C ALA A 225 16.18 -5.29 -37.89
N ARG A 226 16.64 -6.50 -37.57
CA ARG A 226 16.12 -7.76 -38.14
C ARG A 226 14.78 -8.20 -37.55
N GLY A 227 14.30 -7.54 -36.50
CA GLY A 227 13.07 -7.89 -35.80
C GLY A 227 12.88 -7.13 -34.50
N PRO A 228 11.77 -7.39 -33.79
CA PRO A 228 11.42 -6.69 -32.55
C PRO A 228 12.28 -7.12 -31.36
N VAL A 229 12.31 -6.28 -30.33
CA VAL A 229 12.88 -6.56 -29.00
C VAL A 229 11.79 -6.27 -27.97
N HIS A 230 11.06 -7.32 -27.57
CA HIS A 230 10.04 -7.24 -26.53
C HIS A 230 10.53 -7.93 -25.26
N VAL A 231 10.27 -7.30 -24.11
CA VAL A 231 10.54 -7.83 -22.76
C VAL A 231 9.27 -7.71 -21.91
N PHE A 232 9.15 -8.49 -20.85
CA PHE A 232 8.05 -8.35 -19.89
C PHE A 232 8.18 -7.04 -19.10
N SER A 233 7.04 -6.46 -18.73
CA SER A 233 6.92 -5.26 -17.89
C SER A 233 6.76 -5.62 -16.41
N SER A 234 6.66 -4.60 -15.54
CA SER A 234 6.30 -4.81 -14.12
C SER A 234 4.81 -5.07 -13.87
N ASP A 235 4.00 -5.16 -14.94
CA ASP A 235 2.56 -5.40 -14.91
C ASP A 235 2.16 -6.80 -15.44
N THR A 236 3.14 -7.66 -15.74
CA THR A 236 2.83 -9.07 -15.99
C THR A 236 2.39 -9.78 -14.70
N MET A 237 1.57 -10.82 -14.82
CA MET A 237 1.09 -11.57 -13.64
C MET A 237 2.18 -12.47 -13.03
N GLU A 238 3.17 -12.85 -13.84
CA GLU A 238 4.28 -13.72 -13.44
C GLU A 238 5.42 -12.86 -12.87
N LYS A 239 5.47 -12.76 -11.53
CA LYS A 239 6.40 -11.86 -10.81
C LYS A 239 7.87 -12.15 -11.10
N GLU A 240 8.19 -13.41 -11.43
CA GLU A 240 9.53 -13.87 -11.79
C GLU A 240 10.00 -13.36 -13.16
N LEU A 241 9.10 -12.73 -13.93
CA LEU A 241 9.40 -12.11 -15.22
C LEU A 241 9.49 -10.57 -15.15
N HIS A 242 9.27 -9.98 -13.98
CA HIS A 242 9.35 -8.53 -13.80
C HIS A 242 10.76 -8.00 -14.07
N PRO A 243 10.92 -6.78 -14.60
CA PRO A 243 12.20 -6.10 -14.64
C PRO A 243 12.86 -6.03 -13.25
N GLU A 244 14.15 -6.31 -13.18
CA GLU A 244 14.91 -6.23 -11.93
C GLU A 244 16.11 -5.29 -12.04
N LEU A 245 16.37 -4.52 -10.99
CA LEU A 245 17.61 -3.78 -10.79
C LEU A 245 18.39 -4.42 -9.66
N VAL A 246 19.52 -5.02 -9.99
CA VAL A 246 20.45 -5.64 -9.03
C VAL A 246 21.58 -4.67 -8.76
N ILE A 247 21.74 -4.28 -7.51
CA ILE A 247 22.73 -3.29 -7.10
C ILE A 247 23.64 -3.91 -6.05
N THR A 248 24.93 -3.93 -6.35
CA THR A 248 25.95 -4.24 -5.35
C THR A 248 26.50 -2.94 -4.80
N TYR A 249 26.55 -2.82 -3.48
CA TYR A 249 27.02 -1.61 -2.79
C TYR A 249 27.92 -1.98 -1.61
N GLU A 250 28.77 -1.03 -1.24
CA GLU A 250 29.68 -1.14 -0.11
C GLU A 250 29.22 -0.18 0.98
N PRO A 251 28.70 -0.68 2.12
CA PRO A 251 28.43 0.15 3.27
C PRO A 251 29.73 0.83 3.73
N LEU A 252 29.75 2.15 3.73
CA LEU A 252 30.88 2.88 4.31
C LEU A 252 30.76 2.78 5.83
N LEU A 253 31.68 2.06 6.47
CA LEU A 253 31.65 1.72 7.92
C LEU A 253 31.64 2.93 8.88
N ASN A 254 31.68 4.16 8.39
CA ASN A 254 31.80 5.36 9.19
C ASN A 254 30.58 6.28 9.00
N GLU A 255 29.52 6.07 9.80
CA GLU A 255 28.51 7.12 10.08
C GLU A 255 29.09 8.29 10.93
N GLY A 256 30.41 8.48 10.95
CA GLY A 256 31.13 9.12 12.05
C GLY A 256 31.89 10.41 11.73
N ALA A 257 32.06 10.81 10.47
CA ALA A 257 32.63 12.12 10.19
C ALA A 257 31.52 13.18 10.26
N ARG A 258 31.16 13.63 11.47
CA ARG A 258 30.29 14.80 11.71
C ARG A 258 31.02 16.07 11.34
N LYS A 259 31.28 16.22 10.05
CA LYS A 259 32.08 17.27 9.45
C LYS A 259 31.58 17.51 8.03
N GLY A 260 31.65 18.76 7.59
CA GLY A 260 31.20 19.18 6.28
C GLY A 260 29.95 20.04 6.32
N VAL A 261 29.69 20.66 5.19
CA VAL A 261 28.51 21.47 4.89
C VAL A 261 27.38 20.57 4.41
N ASP A 262 26.13 20.94 4.68
CA ASP A 262 24.93 20.26 4.14
C ASP A 262 23.84 21.32 3.90
N LEU A 263 23.72 21.84 2.67
CA LEU A 263 22.69 22.80 2.28
C LEU A 263 21.39 22.06 2.04
N ASN A 264 20.53 22.08 3.05
CA ASN A 264 19.25 21.40 3.03
C ASN A 264 18.12 22.37 2.71
N VAL A 265 17.33 22.07 1.68
CA VAL A 265 16.01 22.69 1.49
C VAL A 265 15.01 21.95 2.38
N THR A 266 14.70 22.50 3.56
CA THR A 266 13.96 21.77 4.61
C THR A 266 12.48 21.65 4.31
N PHE A 267 11.82 22.74 3.92
CA PHE A 267 10.42 22.76 3.51
C PHE A 267 10.10 23.99 2.66
N ILE A 268 8.95 23.97 2.00
CA ILE A 268 8.40 25.13 1.28
C ILE A 268 7.07 25.49 1.93
N SER A 269 7.04 26.64 2.60
CA SER A 269 5.84 27.19 3.24
C SER A 269 4.98 27.97 2.24
N ARG A 270 3.65 27.98 2.43
CA ARG A 270 2.70 28.79 1.64
C ARG A 270 1.93 29.77 2.52
N THR A 271 1.88 31.04 2.13
CA THR A 271 1.07 32.09 2.79
C THR A 271 0.23 32.88 1.79
N PRO A 272 -0.97 33.40 2.17
CA PRO A 272 -1.63 33.20 3.46
C PRO A 272 -2.03 31.73 3.71
N ARG A 273 -2.13 31.35 4.98
CA ARG A 273 -2.69 30.06 5.40
C ARG A 273 -4.14 30.26 5.78
N TYR A 274 -4.95 29.24 5.52
CA TYR A 274 -6.38 29.24 5.80
C TYR A 274 -6.66 28.32 6.99
N LEU A 275 -7.81 28.44 7.63
CA LEU A 275 -8.17 27.53 8.73
C LEU A 275 -8.88 26.28 8.20
N ARG A 276 -8.46 25.10 8.65
CA ARG A 276 -9.15 23.84 8.40
C ARG A 276 -10.47 23.71 9.20
N TYR A 277 -11.27 22.68 8.94
CA TYR A 277 -12.37 22.35 9.84
C TYR A 277 -11.81 21.70 11.12
N HIS A 278 -12.57 21.79 12.21
CA HIS A 278 -12.12 21.26 13.50
C HIS A 278 -13.25 20.73 14.36
N ASP A 279 -12.98 19.60 15.01
CA ASP A 279 -13.77 19.07 16.11
C ASP A 279 -13.33 19.67 17.45
N ASP A 280 -14.19 20.43 18.14
CA ASP A 280 -13.88 20.95 19.48
C ASP A 280 -13.97 19.91 20.60
N GLY A 281 -14.26 18.64 20.26
CA GLY A 281 -14.35 17.50 21.16
C GLY A 281 -15.61 17.49 22.02
N VAL A 282 -16.50 18.48 21.85
CA VAL A 282 -17.65 18.68 22.74
C VAL A 282 -18.95 18.89 21.96
N ARG A 283 -18.93 19.74 20.93
CA ARG A 283 -20.13 20.24 20.24
C ARG A 283 -20.11 19.94 18.75
N SER A 284 -18.95 19.74 18.13
CA SER A 284 -18.90 19.58 16.67
C SER A 284 -19.65 18.33 16.21
N TYR A 285 -19.53 17.22 16.95
CA TYR A 285 -20.33 16.02 16.74
C TYR A 285 -21.64 16.05 17.52
N GLU A 286 -22.76 15.92 16.81
CA GLU A 286 -24.02 15.58 17.44
C GLU A 286 -24.07 14.07 17.68
N ARG A 287 -23.98 13.67 18.94
CA ARG A 287 -24.05 12.26 19.35
C ARG A 287 -25.46 11.90 19.78
N LYS A 288 -25.98 10.80 19.26
CA LYS A 288 -27.27 10.22 19.66
C LYS A 288 -27.07 8.76 20.01
N ARG A 289 -27.72 8.30 21.08
CA ARG A 289 -27.68 6.90 21.46
C ARG A 289 -28.32 6.04 20.37
N TYR A 290 -27.61 5.02 19.93
CA TYR A 290 -28.08 4.05 18.93
C TYR A 290 -27.48 2.68 19.22
N ARG A 291 -28.32 1.67 19.47
CA ARG A 291 -27.93 0.26 19.71
C ARG A 291 -26.74 0.05 20.67
N ASP A 292 -26.81 0.65 21.86
CA ASP A 292 -25.75 0.62 22.90
C ASP A 292 -24.44 1.34 22.56
N ASP A 293 -24.38 2.02 21.42
CA ASP A 293 -23.33 2.96 21.06
C ASP A 293 -23.86 4.41 21.13
N ASN A 294 -22.97 5.37 20.93
CA ASN A 294 -23.31 6.80 20.83
C ASN A 294 -22.76 7.43 19.54
N PRO A 295 -23.23 6.99 18.35
CA PRO A 295 -22.70 7.45 17.07
C PRO A 295 -22.76 8.97 16.89
N GLY A 296 -21.64 9.55 16.49
CA GLY A 296 -21.47 10.98 16.22
C GLY A 296 -21.59 11.29 14.73
N ILE A 297 -22.34 12.35 14.41
CA ILE A 297 -22.35 12.97 13.08
C ILE A 297 -21.80 14.39 13.23
N MET A 298 -20.85 14.76 12.37
CA MET A 298 -20.25 16.10 12.36
C MET A 298 -21.27 17.12 11.84
N LYS A 299 -21.91 17.84 12.76
CA LYS A 299 -22.93 18.86 12.41
C LYS A 299 -22.45 20.28 12.56
N TYR A 300 -21.54 20.50 13.50
CA TYR A 300 -21.15 21.85 13.90
C TYR A 300 -19.62 22.01 13.86
N PRO A 301 -18.94 21.69 12.74
CA PRO A 301 -17.50 21.84 12.67
C PRO A 301 -17.11 23.30 12.95
N VAL A 302 -16.10 23.48 13.80
CA VAL A 302 -15.54 24.79 14.07
C VAL A 302 -14.88 25.31 12.79
N ASN A 303 -14.88 26.64 12.65
CA ASN A 303 -14.38 27.36 11.48
C ASN A 303 -15.19 27.12 10.20
N LYS A 304 -16.35 26.46 10.19
CA LYS A 304 -17.07 26.14 8.94
C LYS A 304 -17.27 27.32 7.98
N ASP A 305 -17.51 28.52 8.53
CA ASP A 305 -17.82 29.73 7.76
C ASP A 305 -16.57 30.54 7.38
N THR A 306 -15.36 30.05 7.69
CA THR A 306 -14.11 30.70 7.28
C THR A 306 -13.60 30.16 5.95
N LYS A 307 -12.90 31.00 5.20
CA LYS A 307 -12.26 30.62 3.93
C LYS A 307 -11.30 29.44 4.14
N LYS A 308 -11.44 28.41 3.29
CA LYS A 308 -10.73 27.13 3.41
C LYS A 308 -9.53 26.97 2.48
N TRP A 309 -9.67 27.53 1.28
CA TRP A 309 -8.68 27.49 0.22
C TRP A 309 -8.50 28.88 -0.38
N PRO A 310 -7.35 29.17 -1.01
CA PRO A 310 -7.20 30.40 -1.77
C PRO A 310 -8.23 30.50 -2.90
N ASP A 311 -8.64 31.71 -3.24
CA ASP A 311 -9.53 31.94 -4.38
C ASP A 311 -8.74 31.80 -5.69
N LYS A 312 -9.40 31.38 -6.77
CA LYS A 312 -8.78 31.40 -8.10
C LYS A 312 -8.31 32.81 -8.44
N GLY A 313 -7.03 32.95 -8.80
CA GLY A 313 -6.37 34.22 -9.07
C GLY A 313 -5.81 34.92 -7.82
N GLU A 314 -5.94 34.34 -6.64
CA GLU A 314 -5.32 34.90 -5.44
C GLU A 314 -3.79 34.78 -5.49
N MET A 315 -3.10 35.83 -5.03
CA MET A 315 -1.64 35.82 -4.96
C MET A 315 -1.16 35.09 -3.71
N MET A 316 -0.45 33.99 -3.92
CA MET A 316 0.19 33.20 -2.87
C MET A 316 1.70 33.50 -2.83
N THR A 317 2.28 33.52 -1.63
CA THR A 317 3.73 33.57 -1.43
C THR A 317 4.23 32.21 -0.97
N TYR A 318 5.17 31.65 -1.73
CA TYR A 318 5.86 30.42 -1.39
C TYR A 318 7.27 30.75 -0.94
N THR A 319 7.70 30.18 0.20
CA THR A 319 9.02 30.44 0.77
C THR A 319 9.73 29.12 1.03
N ALA A 320 10.81 28.90 0.29
CA ALA A 320 11.76 27.82 0.54
C ALA A 320 12.70 28.22 1.69
N HIS A 321 12.89 27.29 2.63
CA HIS A 321 13.80 27.44 3.76
C HIS A 321 15.05 26.61 3.49
N ILE A 322 16.21 27.27 3.43
CA ILE A 322 17.50 26.65 3.16
C ILE A 322 18.33 26.73 4.43
N LYS A 323 18.67 25.58 4.99
CA LYS A 323 19.41 25.43 6.23
C LYS A 323 20.77 24.81 5.96
N ASN A 324 21.82 25.28 6.63
CA ASN A 324 23.02 24.46 6.75
C ASN A 324 22.80 23.41 7.86
N SER A 325 22.37 22.22 7.47
CA SER A 325 22.15 21.07 8.35
C SER A 325 23.43 20.30 8.70
N GLY A 326 24.58 20.82 8.23
CA GLY A 326 25.89 20.24 8.44
C GLY A 326 26.55 20.73 9.73
N PHE A 327 27.85 20.48 9.84
CA PHE A 327 28.65 20.77 11.04
C PHE A 327 29.69 21.87 10.82
N ASP A 328 30.03 22.16 9.56
CA ASP A 328 30.96 23.23 9.19
C ASP A 328 30.20 24.43 8.63
N THR A 329 30.75 25.63 8.81
CA THR A 329 30.21 26.85 8.18
C THR A 329 30.50 26.84 6.68
N TYR A 330 29.49 27.17 5.88
CA TYR A 330 29.67 27.45 4.45
C TYR A 330 29.83 28.96 4.22
N SER A 331 30.74 29.35 3.33
CA SER A 331 30.86 30.74 2.87
C SER A 331 31.22 30.75 1.38
N GLY A 332 30.38 31.36 0.55
CA GLY A 332 30.58 31.41 -0.90
C GLY A 332 29.31 31.62 -1.73
N PRO A 333 29.43 31.53 -3.07
CA PRO A 333 28.30 31.61 -3.99
C PRO A 333 27.45 30.34 -3.98
N VAL A 334 26.15 30.50 -3.79
CA VAL A 334 25.15 29.42 -3.90
C VAL A 334 24.18 29.73 -5.03
N ASP A 335 24.18 28.86 -6.05
CA ASP A 335 23.18 28.90 -7.11
C ASP A 335 21.85 28.29 -6.64
N TRP A 336 20.74 28.78 -7.15
CA TRP A 336 19.41 28.24 -6.84
C TRP A 336 18.45 28.38 -8.02
N VAL A 337 17.40 27.54 -8.02
CA VAL A 337 16.35 27.54 -9.04
C VAL A 337 14.98 27.21 -8.44
N TRP A 338 13.97 27.94 -8.90
CA TRP A 338 12.56 27.59 -8.76
C TRP A 338 12.07 27.00 -10.08
N THR A 339 11.42 25.84 -10.00
CA THR A 339 10.68 25.28 -11.13
C THR A 339 9.22 25.05 -10.77
N TYR A 340 8.35 25.21 -11.76
CA TYR A 340 6.94 24.91 -11.63
C TYR A 340 6.55 23.97 -12.77
N ASN A 341 6.11 22.76 -12.43
CA ASN A 341 5.91 21.64 -13.35
C ASN A 341 7.13 21.43 -14.27
N GLY A 342 8.32 21.39 -13.69
CA GLY A 342 9.59 21.19 -14.41
C GLY A 342 10.12 22.42 -15.16
N LYS A 343 9.30 23.46 -15.39
CA LYS A 343 9.74 24.69 -16.05
C LYS A 343 10.41 25.65 -15.08
N VAL A 344 11.60 26.14 -15.41
CA VAL A 344 12.28 27.20 -14.63
C VAL A 344 11.44 28.48 -14.66
N ILE A 345 11.09 28.98 -13.47
CA ILE A 345 10.34 30.23 -13.28
C ILE A 345 11.16 31.32 -12.58
N ALA A 346 12.19 30.95 -11.82
CA ALA A 346 13.18 31.88 -11.28
C ALA A 346 14.50 31.15 -11.01
N LYS A 347 15.62 31.85 -11.07
CA LYS A 347 16.94 31.34 -10.68
C LYS A 347 17.86 32.50 -10.28
N GLY A 348 18.90 32.21 -9.52
CA GLY A 348 19.89 33.21 -9.13
C GLY A 348 21.11 32.60 -8.45
N THR A 349 22.00 33.48 -8.01
CA THR A 349 23.20 33.15 -7.23
C THR A 349 23.29 34.15 -6.09
N ASP A 350 23.50 33.70 -4.86
CA ASP A 350 23.74 34.57 -3.72
C ASP A 350 25.10 34.30 -3.09
N GLN A 351 25.72 35.35 -2.55
CA GLN A 351 26.84 35.19 -1.61
C GLN A 351 26.26 34.99 -0.22
N VAL A 352 26.54 33.85 0.38
CA VAL A 352 26.00 33.49 1.70
C VAL A 352 27.11 33.06 2.63
N THR A 353 26.94 33.31 3.92
CA THR A 353 27.67 32.64 4.98
C THR A 353 26.63 31.98 5.87
N LEU A 354 26.64 30.65 5.96
CA LEU A 354 25.67 29.85 6.70
C LEU A 354 26.40 29.02 7.73
N LYS A 355 26.28 29.39 9.01
CA LYS A 355 26.72 28.58 10.14
C LYS A 355 25.82 27.34 10.28
N PRO A 356 26.27 26.29 10.99
CA PRO A 356 25.39 25.18 11.36
C PRO A 356 24.07 25.68 11.94
N GLU A 357 22.98 25.10 11.46
CA GLU A 357 21.57 25.43 11.75
C GLU A 357 21.06 26.78 11.26
N GLU A 358 21.90 27.64 10.69
CA GLU A 358 21.47 28.91 10.14
C GLU A 358 20.59 28.70 8.91
N VAL A 359 19.50 29.46 8.83
CA VAL A 359 18.50 29.39 7.77
C VAL A 359 18.47 30.69 6.99
N ILE A 360 18.50 30.58 5.66
CA ILE A 360 18.09 31.64 4.74
C ILE A 360 16.84 31.22 3.99
N THR A 361 16.15 32.19 3.40
CA THR A 361 14.91 31.93 2.67
C THR A 361 14.96 32.49 1.26
N LYS A 362 14.22 31.84 0.37
CA LYS A 362 13.89 32.35 -0.95
C LYS A 362 12.40 32.30 -1.15
N SER A 363 11.83 33.38 -1.67
CA SER A 363 10.39 33.48 -1.88
C SER A 363 10.04 33.75 -3.32
N ILE A 364 8.90 33.22 -3.74
CA ILE A 364 8.28 33.50 -5.04
C ILE A 364 6.78 33.72 -4.85
N LYS A 365 6.21 34.61 -5.67
CA LYS A 365 4.78 34.89 -5.68
C LYS A 365 4.14 34.26 -6.91
N LEU A 366 3.08 33.49 -6.72
CA LEU A 366 2.34 32.83 -7.80
C LEU A 366 0.84 32.99 -7.60
N LEU A 367 0.11 33.10 -8.70
CA LEU A 367 -1.35 33.10 -8.68
C LEU A 367 -1.86 31.67 -8.46
N TRP A 368 -2.82 31.51 -7.57
CA TRP A 368 -3.52 30.25 -7.34
C TRP A 368 -4.47 29.93 -8.49
N LYS A 369 -4.38 28.72 -9.08
CA LYS A 369 -5.23 28.34 -10.21
C LYS A 369 -6.61 27.80 -9.81
N GLY A 370 -6.72 27.16 -8.64
CA GLY A 370 -7.99 26.78 -8.02
C GLY A 370 -8.70 25.54 -8.54
N ASP A 371 -8.09 24.74 -9.44
CA ASP A 371 -8.67 23.45 -9.83
C ASP A 371 -8.31 22.38 -8.80
N MET A 372 -9.28 21.87 -8.03
CA MET A 372 -9.04 20.83 -7.01
C MET A 372 -9.31 19.41 -7.52
N SER A 373 -9.50 19.21 -8.83
CA SER A 373 -9.88 17.89 -9.38
C SER A 373 -8.73 16.87 -9.45
N ASP A 374 -7.49 17.33 -9.37
CA ASP A 374 -6.29 16.54 -9.13
C ASP A 374 -5.25 17.44 -8.45
N ILE A 375 -4.58 16.95 -7.41
CA ILE A 375 -3.60 17.70 -6.62
C ILE A 375 -2.19 17.56 -7.18
N ARG A 376 -1.96 16.54 -8.00
CA ARG A 376 -0.65 16.10 -8.52
C ARG A 376 -0.13 16.96 -9.67
N ASP A 377 -1.02 17.69 -10.32
CA ASP A 377 -0.82 18.46 -11.55
C ASP A 377 -0.09 19.81 -11.37
N GLU A 378 0.09 20.27 -10.12
CA GLU A 378 0.77 21.52 -9.79
C GLU A 378 1.87 21.27 -8.75
N LYS A 379 3.09 21.08 -9.25
CA LYS A 379 4.31 20.88 -8.46
C LYS A 379 5.19 22.13 -8.54
N LEU A 380 5.48 22.72 -7.39
CA LEU A 380 6.50 23.74 -7.23
C LEU A 380 7.74 23.10 -6.60
N MET A 381 8.91 23.27 -7.20
CA MET A 381 10.17 22.78 -6.63
C MET A 381 11.14 23.93 -6.45
N PHE A 382 11.88 23.89 -5.35
CA PHE A 382 13.07 24.70 -5.15
C PHE A 382 14.28 23.78 -5.02
N GLU A 383 15.36 24.12 -5.71
CA GLU A 383 16.64 23.42 -5.63
C GLU A 383 17.77 24.41 -5.38
N VAL A 384 18.65 24.05 -4.44
CA VAL A 384 19.90 24.73 -4.11
C VAL A 384 21.10 23.97 -4.69
N ASP A 385 22.14 24.68 -5.12
CA ASP A 385 23.30 24.13 -5.82
C ASP A 385 22.95 23.17 -6.99
N PRO A 386 22.08 23.57 -7.95
CA PRO A 386 21.63 22.68 -9.03
C PRO A 386 22.74 22.22 -9.99
N TYR A 387 23.93 22.83 -9.90
CA TYR A 387 25.11 22.58 -10.72
C TYR A 387 26.24 21.85 -9.98
N ASP A 388 26.00 21.37 -8.77
CA ASP A 388 26.94 20.56 -8.00
C ASP A 388 28.26 21.24 -7.64
N LYS A 389 28.28 22.56 -7.43
CA LYS A 389 29.49 23.34 -7.14
C LYS A 389 29.89 23.27 -5.67
N VAL A 390 28.96 23.00 -4.77
CA VAL A 390 29.22 22.90 -3.33
C VAL A 390 29.59 21.46 -3.00
N ARG A 391 30.62 21.31 -2.15
CA ARG A 391 31.00 20.02 -1.57
C ARG A 391 30.26 19.82 -0.26
N GLU A 392 29.41 18.81 -0.23
CA GLU A 392 28.45 18.60 0.85
C GLU A 392 28.53 17.16 1.38
N ILE A 393 27.95 16.95 2.57
CA ILE A 393 27.79 15.62 3.17
C ILE A 393 26.88 14.76 2.29
N THR A 394 25.76 15.33 1.86
CA THR A 394 24.84 14.74 0.90
C THR A 394 24.28 15.82 -0.01
N LYS A 395 23.69 15.40 -1.13
CA LYS A 395 22.97 16.28 -2.07
C LYS A 395 21.52 15.89 -2.26
N ASN A 396 21.07 14.82 -1.59
CA ASN A 396 19.70 14.30 -1.68
C ASN A 396 18.66 15.28 -1.12
N ASN A 397 19.08 16.18 -0.24
CA ASN A 397 18.24 17.16 0.43
C ASN A 397 18.33 18.58 -0.17
N ASN A 398 19.09 18.75 -1.25
CA ASN A 398 19.24 20.03 -1.96
C ASN A 398 17.96 20.49 -2.67
N ALA A 399 16.92 19.67 -2.71
CA ALA A 399 15.63 20.05 -3.30
C ALA A 399 14.46 19.65 -2.41
N GLN A 400 13.39 20.43 -2.53
CA GLN A 400 12.07 20.08 -1.98
C GLN A 400 11.00 20.35 -3.03
N VAL A 401 10.08 19.40 -3.17
CA VAL A 401 8.86 19.53 -3.97
C VAL A 401 7.69 19.89 -3.05
N LYS A 402 6.87 20.82 -3.49
CA LYS A 402 5.57 21.13 -2.92
C LYS A 402 4.50 20.91 -3.96
N TYR A 403 3.58 19.99 -3.67
CA TYR A 403 2.30 19.94 -4.33
C TYR A 403 1.50 21.17 -3.89
N VAL A 404 1.28 22.10 -4.81
CA VAL A 404 0.75 23.43 -4.51
C VAL A 404 -0.62 23.35 -3.82
N LYS A 405 -1.41 22.33 -4.20
CA LYS A 405 -2.77 22.07 -3.73
C LYS A 405 -2.87 21.02 -2.62
N ALA A 406 -1.75 20.46 -2.17
CA ALA A 406 -1.74 19.41 -1.16
C ALA A 406 -2.23 19.87 0.20
N ARG A 407 -2.68 18.87 0.96
CA ARG A 407 -2.87 18.96 2.40
C ARG A 407 -1.53 19.23 3.07
N THR A 408 -1.55 20.11 4.05
CA THR A 408 -0.37 20.59 4.75
C THR A 408 -0.25 19.96 6.13
N TRP A 409 0.96 19.65 6.55
CA TRP A 409 1.20 19.22 7.92
C TRP A 409 2.41 19.91 8.52
N LYS A 410 2.41 20.00 9.86
CA LYS A 410 3.44 20.62 10.68
C LYS A 410 4.03 19.60 11.64
N TYR A 411 5.31 19.76 11.95
CA TYR A 411 5.99 18.93 12.92
C TYR A 411 6.69 19.73 14.01
N TRP A 412 6.62 19.20 15.22
CA TRP A 412 7.23 19.75 16.42
C TRP A 412 8.30 18.80 16.96
N VAL A 413 9.41 19.32 17.46
CA VAL A 413 10.40 18.49 18.13
C VAL A 413 11.00 19.21 19.33
N GLU A 414 11.17 18.49 20.43
CA GLU A 414 11.87 19.03 21.60
C GLU A 414 13.38 19.09 21.35
N ARG A 415 14.03 20.13 21.88
CA ARG A 415 15.44 20.44 21.64
C ARG A 415 16.35 19.24 21.86
N SER A 416 16.22 18.53 22.98
CA SER A 416 17.09 17.38 23.29
C SER A 416 16.86 16.20 22.34
N ALA A 417 15.62 15.96 21.91
CA ALA A 417 15.33 14.95 20.90
C ALA A 417 15.98 15.31 19.55
N TYR A 418 15.85 16.57 19.15
CA TYR A 418 16.46 17.11 17.93
C TYR A 418 17.98 16.95 17.93
N GLU A 419 18.65 17.34 19.01
CA GLU A 419 20.11 17.20 19.15
C GLU A 419 20.54 15.73 19.18
N TYR A 420 19.80 14.86 19.88
CA TYR A 420 20.12 13.45 19.96
C TYR A 420 20.01 12.74 18.61
N ALA A 421 19.01 13.10 17.78
CA ALA A 421 18.85 12.49 16.47
C ALA A 421 19.97 12.82 15.48
N LYS A 422 20.70 13.93 15.66
CA LYS A 422 21.91 14.26 14.86
C LYS A 422 23.04 13.25 15.05
N ASN A 423 22.90 12.30 15.97
CA ASN A 423 23.83 11.21 16.10
C ASN A 423 23.68 10.15 14.98
N PHE A 424 22.59 10.18 14.22
CA PHE A 424 22.25 9.14 13.25
C PHE A 424 21.90 9.73 11.88
N MET A 425 22.47 9.13 10.84
CA MET A 425 22.23 9.51 9.46
C MET A 425 20.85 9.03 9.00
N THR A 426 20.13 9.86 8.24
CA THR A 426 18.84 9.51 7.61
C THR A 426 19.04 8.72 6.31
N HIS A 427 17.95 8.24 5.71
CA HIS A 427 17.95 7.66 4.37
C HIS A 427 18.50 8.60 3.28
N TYR A 428 18.46 9.92 3.52
CA TYR A 428 19.01 10.90 2.57
C TYR A 428 20.52 11.03 2.69
N GLY A 429 21.16 10.41 3.69
CA GLY A 429 22.56 10.61 4.00
C GLY A 429 22.86 11.88 4.81
N SER A 430 21.82 12.53 5.36
CA SER A 430 21.94 13.76 6.18
C SER A 430 21.78 13.47 7.67
N TYR A 431 22.18 14.42 8.51
CA TYR A 431 21.91 14.44 9.96
C TYR A 431 20.76 15.42 10.34
N SER A 432 20.00 15.92 9.36
CA SER A 432 18.80 16.74 9.59
C SER A 432 17.56 15.94 10.02
N TRP A 433 16.80 16.46 10.99
CA TRP A 433 15.46 15.95 11.34
C TRP A 433 14.44 16.21 10.26
N GLU A 434 14.52 17.37 9.64
CA GLU A 434 13.66 17.78 8.55
C GLU A 434 13.78 16.79 7.37
N ASP A 435 14.97 16.25 7.08
CA ASP A 435 15.14 15.20 6.07
C ASP A 435 14.54 13.84 6.45
N TYR A 436 14.49 13.50 7.74
CA TYR A 436 13.75 12.33 8.21
C TYR A 436 12.26 12.46 7.88
N LEU A 437 11.68 13.66 8.06
CA LEU A 437 10.27 13.93 7.74
C LEU A 437 10.04 13.98 6.22
N LYS A 438 10.97 14.58 5.45
CA LYS A 438 10.91 14.58 3.98
C LYS A 438 10.94 13.17 3.40
N PHE A 439 11.72 12.26 3.99
CA PHE A 439 11.70 10.86 3.60
C PHE A 439 10.32 10.20 3.81
N HIS A 440 9.64 10.50 4.93
CA HIS A 440 8.28 10.02 5.18
C HIS A 440 7.27 10.60 4.18
N GLU A 441 7.33 11.91 3.92
CA GLU A 441 6.50 12.56 2.90
C GLU A 441 6.73 11.95 1.50
N GLN A 442 8.00 11.69 1.15
CA GLN A 442 8.36 11.06 -0.12
C GLN A 442 7.69 9.69 -0.25
N VAL A 443 7.86 8.81 0.74
CA VAL A 443 7.26 7.47 0.74
C VAL A 443 5.73 7.54 0.77
N TRP A 444 5.15 8.48 1.52
CA TRP A 444 3.71 8.66 1.60
C TRP A 444 3.12 9.05 0.25
N ASN A 445 3.71 10.04 -0.43
CA ASN A 445 3.24 10.50 -1.74
C ASN A 445 3.56 9.51 -2.87
N GLU A 446 4.78 8.98 -2.95
CA GLU A 446 5.28 8.18 -4.09
C GLU A 446 4.96 6.69 -3.96
N THR A 447 4.77 6.17 -2.75
CA THR A 447 4.45 4.75 -2.52
C THR A 447 3.00 4.59 -2.09
N TYR A 448 2.62 5.10 -0.91
CA TYR A 448 1.28 4.83 -0.36
C TYR A 448 0.17 5.47 -1.21
N LEU A 449 0.27 6.76 -1.52
CA LEU A 449 -0.78 7.46 -2.29
C LEU A 449 -0.71 7.13 -3.79
N ASP A 450 0.47 7.14 -4.40
CA ASP A 450 0.59 6.94 -5.84
C ASP A 450 0.31 5.50 -6.29
N LYS A 451 0.71 4.50 -5.49
CA LYS A 451 0.63 3.09 -5.89
C LYS A 451 -0.66 2.41 -5.43
N SER A 452 -1.45 3.02 -4.54
CA SER A 452 -2.79 2.52 -4.18
C SER A 452 -3.77 2.78 -5.32
N ARG A 453 -3.73 1.92 -6.33
CA ARG A 453 -4.49 1.99 -7.58
C ARG A 453 -5.49 0.84 -7.67
N TYR A 454 -6.61 1.09 -8.33
CA TYR A 454 -7.72 0.15 -8.44
C TYR A 454 -8.42 0.31 -9.79
N ASP A 455 -8.29 -0.69 -10.66
CA ASP A 455 -8.66 -0.67 -12.09
C ASP A 455 -10.02 -0.01 -12.38
N ASP A 456 -11.04 -0.33 -11.57
CA ASP A 456 -12.40 0.13 -11.84
C ASP A 456 -12.71 1.52 -11.28
N LEU A 457 -12.29 1.80 -10.05
CA LEU A 457 -12.77 2.95 -9.27
C LEU A 457 -11.71 4.03 -9.05
N ALA A 458 -10.44 3.64 -8.98
CA ALA A 458 -9.33 4.56 -8.81
C ALA A 458 -8.13 4.12 -9.68
N PRO A 459 -8.26 4.07 -11.01
CA PRO A 459 -7.18 3.64 -11.90
C PRO A 459 -5.96 4.58 -11.79
N ASP A 460 -6.20 5.87 -11.57
CA ASP A 460 -5.16 6.88 -11.31
C ASP A 460 -4.64 6.87 -9.85
N GLY A 461 -5.13 5.95 -9.02
CA GLY A 461 -4.87 5.86 -7.59
C GLY A 461 -5.40 7.06 -6.80
N CYS A 462 -4.72 7.38 -5.70
CA CYS A 462 -5.06 8.57 -4.93
C CYS A 462 -4.62 9.83 -5.68
N LEU A 463 -5.56 10.75 -5.89
CA LEU A 463 -5.35 12.05 -6.52
C LEU A 463 -4.89 13.12 -5.50
N GLN A 464 -5.07 12.87 -4.20
CA GLN A 464 -4.63 13.75 -3.11
C GLN A 464 -3.12 13.62 -2.86
N ARG A 465 -2.48 14.69 -2.38
CA ARG A 465 -1.08 14.67 -1.93
C ARG A 465 -0.94 15.37 -0.58
N VAL A 466 0.13 15.06 0.13
CA VAL A 466 0.51 15.72 1.38
C VAL A 466 1.78 16.54 1.15
N THR A 467 1.96 17.62 1.91
CA THR A 467 3.18 18.43 1.85
C THR A 467 3.54 18.98 3.22
N PHE A 468 4.81 18.84 3.59
CA PHE A 468 5.38 19.42 4.79
C PHE A 468 5.51 20.93 4.63
N ASP A 469 4.86 21.70 5.50
CA ASP A 469 4.71 23.16 5.33
C ASP A 469 5.36 23.97 6.45
N ASP A 470 5.65 23.35 7.61
CA ASP A 470 6.30 24.03 8.73
C ASP A 470 6.98 23.07 9.73
N PHE A 471 8.03 23.54 10.39
CA PHE A 471 8.82 22.80 11.36
C PHE A 471 9.27 23.70 12.51
N GLU A 472 9.06 23.25 13.75
CA GLU A 472 9.48 24.01 14.92
C GLU A 472 10.23 23.16 15.95
N ILE A 473 11.33 23.71 16.45
CA ILE A 473 12.10 23.16 17.56
C ILE A 473 11.74 23.91 18.83
N VAL A 474 11.19 23.21 19.81
CA VAL A 474 10.67 23.79 21.05
C VAL A 474 11.50 23.36 22.27
N PRO A 475 11.42 24.07 23.41
CA PRO A 475 12.05 23.61 24.65
C PRO A 475 11.51 22.25 25.11
N ASP A 476 12.33 21.48 25.82
CA ASP A 476 11.93 20.18 26.37
C ASP A 476 10.76 20.33 27.37
N GLY A 477 9.89 19.32 27.39
CA GLY A 477 8.68 19.27 28.22
C GLY A 477 7.55 20.21 27.77
N LYS A 478 7.63 20.78 26.56
CA LYS A 478 6.59 21.66 26.01
C LYS A 478 5.59 20.94 25.13
N LEU A 479 5.91 19.75 24.63
CA LEU A 479 4.97 18.95 23.88
C LEU A 479 4.04 18.17 24.83
N GLY A 480 2.82 17.93 24.37
CA GLY A 480 1.81 17.14 25.08
C GLY A 480 0.68 16.65 24.18
N GLY A 481 -0.21 15.87 24.78
CA GLY A 481 -1.32 15.20 24.08
C GLY A 481 -0.87 13.93 23.33
N GLY A 482 -1.82 13.18 22.79
CA GLY A 482 -1.54 11.93 22.06
C GLY A 482 -0.80 12.13 20.73
N ILE A 483 -0.81 13.36 20.19
CA ILE A 483 -0.16 13.72 18.92
C ILE A 483 1.08 14.63 19.13
N HIS A 484 1.50 14.84 20.39
CA HIS A 484 2.75 15.51 20.76
C HIS A 484 2.92 16.92 20.16
N ARG A 485 1.93 17.79 20.35
CA ARG A 485 1.95 19.18 19.85
C ARG A 485 2.31 20.19 20.94
N TYR A 486 2.71 21.39 20.53
CA TYR A 486 3.14 22.45 21.46
C TYR A 486 2.02 22.85 22.43
N GLU A 487 2.28 22.65 23.73
CA GLU A 487 1.35 22.91 24.82
C GLU A 487 -0.02 22.24 24.67
N ASP A 488 -0.09 21.13 23.92
CA ASP A 488 -1.34 20.46 23.53
C ASP A 488 -2.38 21.40 22.86
N LYS A 489 -1.89 22.44 22.16
CA LYS A 489 -2.74 23.41 21.44
C LYS A 489 -2.67 23.14 19.94
N PRO A 490 -3.80 22.88 19.27
CA PRO A 490 -3.82 22.71 17.82
C PRO A 490 -3.57 24.02 17.07
N ASP A 491 -2.88 23.92 15.94
CA ASP A 491 -2.80 24.96 14.91
C ASP A 491 -3.63 24.58 13.69
N PHE A 492 -4.84 25.14 13.61
CA PHE A 492 -5.78 24.86 12.52
C PHE A 492 -5.38 25.45 11.16
N HIS A 493 -4.23 26.11 11.05
CA HIS A 493 -3.69 26.50 9.74
C HIS A 493 -3.11 25.30 8.97
N PHE A 494 -2.88 24.18 9.64
CA PHE A 494 -2.38 22.93 9.07
C PHE A 494 -3.46 21.85 9.10
N ASP A 495 -3.41 20.95 8.13
CA ASP A 495 -4.36 19.84 8.05
C ASP A 495 -4.05 18.79 9.13
N GLY A 496 -2.77 18.49 9.38
CA GLY A 496 -2.34 17.64 10.50
C GLY A 496 -1.09 18.15 11.23
N GLU A 497 -0.90 17.63 12.44
CA GLU A 497 0.23 17.96 13.30
C GLU A 497 0.81 16.70 13.96
N TRP A 498 2.11 16.68 14.18
CA TRP A 498 2.75 15.64 14.97
C TRP A 498 3.98 16.18 15.70
N GLY A 499 4.50 15.44 16.68
CA GLY A 499 5.80 15.78 17.24
C GLY A 499 6.52 14.65 17.95
N SER A 500 7.75 14.95 18.36
CA SER A 500 8.60 14.07 19.15
C SER A 500 9.07 14.74 20.42
N GLU A 501 8.66 14.17 21.56
CA GLU A 501 9.05 14.64 22.88
C GLU A 501 10.40 14.09 23.34
N TRP A 502 11.02 14.74 24.30
CA TRP A 502 12.10 14.19 25.10
C TRP A 502 11.58 13.69 26.45
N VAL A 503 12.36 12.84 27.11
CA VAL A 503 12.03 12.36 28.45
C VAL A 503 12.00 13.55 29.41
N LYS A 504 10.95 13.64 30.24
CA LYS A 504 10.70 14.77 31.14
C LYS A 504 10.36 14.35 32.57
N GLY A 505 10.50 15.27 33.53
CA GLY A 505 10.10 15.08 34.93
C GLY A 505 10.86 13.96 35.65
N GLU A 506 10.17 13.23 36.53
CA GLU A 506 10.76 12.11 37.32
C GLU A 506 11.29 10.97 36.43
N ALA A 507 10.76 10.82 35.21
CA ALA A 507 11.20 9.79 34.27
C ALA A 507 12.68 9.94 33.86
N LEU A 508 13.24 11.17 33.92
CA LEU A 508 14.67 11.43 33.67
C LEU A 508 15.58 10.76 34.70
N LYS A 509 15.08 10.47 35.90
CA LYS A 509 15.87 9.80 36.95
C LYS A 509 15.95 8.29 36.74
N ASN A 510 15.12 7.73 35.85
CA ASN A 510 15.14 6.31 35.52
C ASN A 510 15.97 6.07 34.24
N PRO A 511 17.16 5.45 34.35
CA PRO A 511 18.03 5.23 33.20
C PRO A 511 17.42 4.32 32.13
N ASP A 512 16.54 3.39 32.50
CA ASP A 512 15.89 2.49 31.54
C ASP A 512 14.88 3.23 30.67
N ILE A 513 14.13 4.18 31.25
CA ILE A 513 13.19 5.01 30.49
C ILE A 513 13.93 5.92 29.51
N VAL A 514 15.01 6.56 29.97
CA VAL A 514 15.87 7.39 29.11
C VAL A 514 16.45 6.58 27.97
N LYS A 515 16.97 5.39 28.27
CA LYS A 515 17.51 4.46 27.25
C LYS A 515 16.43 4.04 26.25
N ASN A 516 15.21 3.76 26.70
CA ASN A 516 14.11 3.39 25.80
C ASN A 516 13.71 4.56 24.87
N ALA A 517 13.64 5.78 25.37
CA ALA A 517 13.36 6.96 24.54
C ALA A 517 14.48 7.23 23.53
N GLN A 518 15.75 7.09 23.95
CA GLN A 518 16.90 7.16 23.04
C GLN A 518 16.83 6.09 21.96
N ASN A 519 16.50 4.85 22.32
CA ASN A 519 16.31 3.77 21.35
C ASN A 519 15.16 4.05 20.40
N PHE A 520 14.05 4.62 20.88
CA PHE A 520 12.92 5.03 20.05
C PHE A 520 13.32 6.13 19.05
N ILE A 521 14.02 7.18 19.50
CA ILE A 521 14.50 8.24 18.60
C ILE A 521 15.51 7.69 17.59
N ARG A 522 16.42 6.79 18.00
CA ARG A 522 17.32 6.10 17.07
C ARG A 522 16.55 5.26 16.05
N PHE A 523 15.53 4.52 16.50
CA PHE A 523 14.70 3.66 15.66
C PHE A 523 13.93 4.50 14.63
N THR A 524 13.13 5.45 15.09
CA THR A 524 12.37 6.36 14.22
C THR A 524 13.29 7.04 13.22
N ARG A 525 14.50 7.46 13.62
CA ARG A 525 15.42 8.16 12.75
C ARG A 525 15.91 7.36 11.54
N ILE A 526 16.03 6.04 11.65
CA ILE A 526 16.68 5.23 10.62
C ILE A 526 15.73 4.24 9.95
N PHE A 527 14.44 4.25 10.30
CA PHE A 527 13.38 3.45 9.71
C PHE A 527 12.23 4.31 9.19
N LEU A 528 11.42 3.73 8.31
CA LEU A 528 10.10 4.28 8.03
C LEU A 528 9.18 3.93 9.20
N GLU A 529 8.64 4.94 9.85
CA GLU A 529 7.74 4.82 10.99
C GLU A 529 6.29 4.75 10.49
N GLY A 530 5.73 3.53 10.46
CA GLY A 530 4.39 3.29 9.94
C GLY A 530 3.28 3.95 10.76
N SER A 531 3.47 4.08 12.08
CA SER A 531 2.48 4.70 12.97
C SER A 531 2.38 6.21 12.70
N LEU A 532 3.48 6.91 12.41
CA LEU A 532 3.47 8.32 12.03
C LEU A 532 2.62 8.51 10.79
N LEU A 533 2.79 7.67 9.76
CA LEU A 533 1.98 7.76 8.55
C LEU A 533 0.51 7.42 8.82
N HIS A 534 0.24 6.41 9.65
CA HIS A 534 -1.11 5.99 10.05
C HIS A 534 -1.85 7.11 10.80
N GLU A 535 -1.24 7.62 11.86
CA GLU A 535 -1.81 8.66 12.71
C GLU A 535 -1.92 10.01 11.98
N CYS A 536 -0.95 10.34 11.12
CA CYS A 536 -1.05 11.51 10.26
C CYS A 536 -2.12 11.33 9.18
N ALA A 537 -2.43 10.11 8.71
CA ALA A 537 -3.50 9.89 7.75
C ALA A 537 -4.88 10.23 8.33
N HIS A 538 -5.14 9.96 9.62
CA HIS A 538 -6.34 10.46 10.30
C HIS A 538 -6.45 11.98 10.20
N GLN A 539 -5.36 12.68 10.52
CA GLN A 539 -5.36 14.14 10.62
C GLN A 539 -5.33 14.86 9.27
N VAL A 540 -4.53 14.37 8.31
CA VAL A 540 -4.24 15.05 7.05
C VAL A 540 -5.22 14.65 5.95
N LEU A 541 -5.65 13.38 5.94
CA LEU A 541 -6.49 12.80 4.89
C LEU A 541 -7.90 12.43 5.37
N GLY A 542 -8.15 12.43 6.69
CA GLY A 542 -9.47 12.09 7.24
C GLY A 542 -9.73 10.59 7.26
N ALA A 543 -8.68 9.77 7.13
CA ALA A 543 -8.83 8.32 7.17
C ALA A 543 -9.39 7.87 8.53
N PHE A 544 -10.18 6.81 8.58
CA PHE A 544 -10.53 6.13 9.83
C PHE A 544 -9.89 4.74 9.85
N ASP A 545 -9.80 4.14 11.03
CA ASP A 545 -9.28 2.81 11.21
C ASP A 545 -10.22 1.77 10.60
N ILE A 546 -9.88 1.26 9.42
CA ILE A 546 -10.70 0.24 8.75
C ILE A 546 -10.74 -1.06 9.57
N TYR A 547 -9.73 -1.31 10.41
CA TYR A 547 -9.68 -2.48 11.28
C TYR A 547 -10.78 -2.48 12.37
N TRP A 548 -11.46 -1.37 12.64
CA TRP A 548 -12.66 -1.40 13.50
C TRP A 548 -13.75 -2.31 12.94
N SER A 549 -13.83 -2.44 11.62
CA SER A 549 -14.75 -3.34 10.93
C SER A 549 -14.28 -4.80 10.87
N ASN A 550 -13.10 -5.13 11.42
CA ASN A 550 -12.69 -6.52 11.60
C ASN A 550 -13.53 -7.16 12.72
N ILE A 551 -14.10 -8.33 12.43
CA ILE A 551 -14.84 -9.14 13.38
C ILE A 551 -14.06 -10.41 13.67
N GLU A 552 -13.40 -10.46 14.82
CA GLU A 552 -12.72 -11.66 15.28
C GLU A 552 -13.77 -12.71 15.70
N PRO A 553 -13.61 -13.99 15.28
CA PRO A 553 -14.49 -15.07 15.70
C PRO A 553 -14.30 -15.39 17.19
N SER A 554 -15.37 -15.86 17.85
CA SER A 554 -15.25 -16.45 19.19
C SER A 554 -15.06 -17.96 19.13
N ASP A 555 -14.52 -18.54 20.20
CA ASP A 555 -14.62 -19.98 20.46
C ASP A 555 -16.04 -20.35 20.92
N PRO A 556 -16.51 -21.61 20.71
CA PRO A 556 -17.89 -22.01 21.02
C PRO A 556 -18.34 -21.71 22.46
N ASN A 557 -17.42 -21.82 23.42
CA ASN A 557 -17.70 -21.67 24.84
C ASN A 557 -17.17 -20.36 25.44
N THR A 558 -16.31 -19.62 24.71
CA THR A 558 -15.59 -18.46 25.23
C THR A 558 -15.74 -17.28 24.27
N PRO A 559 -16.32 -16.15 24.71
CA PRO A 559 -16.55 -14.98 23.86
C PRO A 559 -15.27 -14.12 23.71
N ASN A 560 -14.19 -14.72 23.19
CA ASN A 560 -12.88 -14.08 23.03
C ASN A 560 -12.75 -13.19 21.79
N GLY A 561 -13.65 -13.33 20.80
CA GLY A 561 -13.73 -12.46 19.63
C GLY A 561 -14.77 -11.35 19.77
N LYS A 562 -14.94 -10.56 18.70
CA LYS A 562 -16.01 -9.55 18.59
C LYS A 562 -17.36 -10.17 18.20
N CYS A 563 -17.39 -11.34 17.55
CA CYS A 563 -18.62 -12.08 17.29
C CYS A 563 -19.03 -12.89 18.53
N LYS A 564 -20.07 -12.46 19.24
CA LYS A 564 -20.56 -13.05 20.50
C LYS A 564 -22.06 -13.38 20.42
N VAL A 565 -22.49 -13.83 19.25
CA VAL A 565 -23.87 -14.26 18.97
C VAL A 565 -23.99 -15.75 19.19
N LYS A 566 -25.08 -16.20 19.83
CA LYS A 566 -25.41 -17.63 20.01
C LYS A 566 -26.51 -18.13 19.09
N ASP A 567 -27.24 -17.23 18.43
CA ASP A 567 -28.36 -17.57 17.54
C ASP A 567 -29.40 -18.48 18.24
N GLY A 568 -29.74 -18.14 19.49
CA GLY A 568 -30.67 -18.92 20.31
C GLY A 568 -30.17 -20.28 20.78
N GLY A 569 -28.93 -20.67 20.45
CA GLY A 569 -28.26 -21.88 20.91
C GLY A 569 -27.48 -21.70 22.22
N GLN A 570 -26.77 -22.76 22.63
CA GLN A 570 -25.90 -22.72 23.81
C GLN A 570 -24.52 -22.10 23.52
N TYR A 571 -24.02 -22.28 22.30
CA TYR A 571 -22.65 -21.95 21.87
C TYR A 571 -22.60 -20.69 21.01
N TYR A 572 -21.46 -20.00 21.02
CA TYR A 572 -21.19 -18.87 20.15
C TYR A 572 -20.93 -19.29 18.71
N ILE A 573 -21.30 -18.41 17.76
CA ILE A 573 -20.90 -18.51 16.36
C ILE A 573 -19.38 -18.33 16.27
N THR A 574 -18.73 -19.24 15.53
CA THR A 574 -17.28 -19.34 15.38
C THR A 574 -16.75 -18.73 14.08
N ARG A 575 -17.60 -17.90 13.45
CA ARG A 575 -17.33 -17.16 12.21
C ARG A 575 -16.87 -15.74 12.52
N GLY A 576 -15.97 -15.23 11.68
CA GLY A 576 -15.43 -13.88 11.74
C GLY A 576 -15.30 -13.26 10.34
N SER A 577 -14.84 -12.02 10.29
CA SER A 577 -14.58 -11.28 9.06
C SER A 577 -13.42 -10.32 9.28
N MET A 578 -12.21 -10.77 8.98
CA MET A 578 -11.01 -9.95 9.07
C MET A 578 -10.48 -9.66 7.67
N TYR A 579 -9.98 -8.44 7.45
CA TYR A 579 -9.14 -8.16 6.29
C TYR A 579 -7.80 -8.87 6.47
N GLY A 580 -7.41 -9.73 5.52
CA GLY A 580 -6.11 -10.41 5.55
C GLY A 580 -4.95 -9.44 5.28
N TYR A 581 -5.18 -8.42 4.45
CA TYR A 581 -4.17 -7.44 4.00
C TYR A 581 -4.79 -6.05 3.97
N SER A 582 -4.82 -5.43 5.14
CA SER A 582 -5.64 -4.26 5.43
C SER A 582 -4.89 -2.93 5.29
N GLY A 583 -3.79 -2.86 4.53
CA GLY A 583 -3.05 -1.61 4.30
C GLY A 583 -2.62 -0.83 5.53
N LEU A 584 -2.39 0.46 5.33
CA LEU A 584 -1.95 1.40 6.35
C LEU A 584 -3.02 1.57 7.43
N MET A 585 -4.30 1.73 7.06
CA MET A 585 -5.38 2.04 7.99
C MET A 585 -5.97 0.80 8.66
N GLY A 586 -5.56 -0.39 8.26
CA GLY A 586 -5.91 -1.64 8.90
C GLY A 586 -4.77 -2.34 9.63
N GLY A 587 -3.71 -1.61 9.98
CA GLY A 587 -2.60 -2.08 10.81
C GLY A 587 -1.20 -2.00 10.17
N ALA A 588 -0.96 -1.04 9.27
CA ALA A 588 0.34 -0.79 8.64
C ALA A 588 0.92 -1.96 7.81
N SER A 589 0.04 -2.77 7.19
CA SER A 589 0.50 -3.81 6.26
C SER A 589 1.01 -3.20 4.96
N THR A 590 2.14 -3.71 4.46
CA THR A 590 2.68 -3.38 3.13
C THR A 590 2.61 -4.55 2.15
N GLN A 591 1.96 -5.65 2.55
CA GLN A 591 1.80 -6.81 1.67
C GLN A 591 0.78 -6.50 0.58
N GLN A 592 1.06 -6.99 -0.64
CA GLN A 592 0.10 -6.91 -1.73
C GLN A 592 -1.18 -7.64 -1.33
N ASN A 593 -2.32 -6.99 -1.56
CA ASN A 593 -3.61 -7.63 -1.45
C ASN A 593 -3.99 -8.25 -2.80
N GLU A 594 -4.04 -9.57 -2.84
CA GLU A 594 -4.23 -10.34 -4.07
C GLU A 594 -5.66 -10.37 -4.63
N HIS A 595 -6.64 -9.84 -3.89
CA HIS A 595 -7.98 -9.59 -4.43
C HIS A 595 -7.99 -8.49 -5.47
N TYR A 596 -7.01 -7.59 -5.41
CA TYR A 596 -6.87 -6.55 -6.38
C TYR A 596 -5.75 -6.95 -7.34
N THR A 597 -6.11 -7.27 -8.57
CA THR A 597 -5.17 -7.63 -9.64
C THR A 597 -4.06 -6.58 -9.80
N GLU A 598 -4.36 -5.30 -9.49
CA GLU A 598 -3.38 -4.20 -9.50
C GLU A 598 -3.41 -3.29 -8.25
N GLY A 599 -4.21 -3.65 -7.24
CA GLY A 599 -4.28 -2.91 -5.97
C GLY A 599 -3.30 -3.45 -4.95
N ASN A 600 -2.24 -2.70 -4.71
CA ASN A 600 -1.26 -3.07 -3.70
C ASN A 600 -1.79 -3.03 -2.26
N GLY A 601 -2.99 -2.46 -2.03
CA GLY A 601 -3.63 -2.41 -0.73
C GLY A 601 -2.84 -1.62 0.30
N LEU A 602 -1.98 -0.69 -0.12
CA LEU A 602 -1.20 0.16 0.81
C LEU A 602 -2.09 1.17 1.53
N PHE A 603 -3.01 1.80 0.80
CA PHE A 603 -4.29 2.28 1.29
C PHE A 603 -5.37 1.43 0.67
N GLU A 604 -6.44 1.18 1.41
CA GLU A 604 -7.58 0.39 0.95
C GLU A 604 -8.40 1.20 -0.06
N LEU A 605 -9.09 0.52 -0.97
CA LEU A 605 -9.91 1.15 -2.02
C LEU A 605 -10.89 2.16 -1.42
N HIS A 606 -11.53 1.79 -0.32
CA HIS A 606 -12.42 2.66 0.42
C HIS A 606 -11.76 3.97 0.88
N SER A 607 -10.54 3.90 1.40
CA SER A 607 -9.77 5.08 1.81
C SER A 607 -9.39 5.94 0.61
N VAL A 608 -8.91 5.33 -0.48
CA VAL A 608 -8.54 6.06 -1.72
C VAL A 608 -9.74 6.78 -2.31
N MET A 609 -10.91 6.13 -2.37
CA MET A 609 -12.13 6.75 -2.87
C MET A 609 -12.60 7.89 -1.98
N GLY A 610 -12.56 7.73 -0.66
CA GLY A 610 -12.81 8.81 0.30
C GLY A 610 -11.90 10.02 0.08
N PHE A 611 -10.60 9.79 -0.08
CA PHE A 611 -9.63 10.87 -0.35
C PHE A 611 -9.92 11.59 -1.68
N ASN A 612 -10.35 10.85 -2.70
CA ASN A 612 -10.68 11.36 -4.02
C ASN A 612 -12.02 12.11 -4.03
N SER A 613 -13.02 11.72 -3.22
CA SER A 613 -14.25 12.51 -3.03
C SER A 613 -14.01 13.80 -2.26
N ASP A 614 -13.02 13.82 -1.37
CA ASP A 614 -12.71 14.95 -0.48
C ASP A 614 -11.78 16.01 -1.06
N LEU A 615 -11.29 15.85 -2.29
CA LEU A 615 -10.35 16.79 -2.91
C LEU A 615 -10.80 18.26 -2.87
N PRO A 616 -12.08 18.62 -3.11
CA PRO A 616 -12.53 20.01 -3.09
C PRO A 616 -12.55 20.62 -1.70
N TYR A 617 -12.67 19.80 -0.66
CA TYR A 617 -12.88 20.26 0.70
C TYR A 617 -11.57 20.47 1.42
N ARG A 618 -11.63 21.07 2.62
CA ARG A 618 -10.51 21.05 3.56
C ARG A 618 -10.66 19.91 4.56
N ASN A 619 -9.58 19.31 5.03
CA ASN A 619 -9.72 18.25 6.03
C ASN A 619 -10.11 18.82 7.41
N GLY A 620 -10.55 17.97 8.32
CA GLY A 620 -10.77 18.37 9.71
C GLY A 620 -11.49 17.36 10.60
N PHE A 621 -11.83 16.21 10.05
CA PHE A 621 -12.52 15.08 10.68
C PHE A 621 -12.26 13.85 9.81
N TYR A 622 -12.79 12.68 10.18
CA TYR A 622 -12.46 11.43 9.52
C TYR A 622 -13.68 10.54 9.27
N GLY A 623 -13.62 9.74 8.21
CA GLY A 623 -14.57 8.64 7.93
C GLY A 623 -15.98 9.01 7.46
N GLU A 624 -16.29 10.27 7.13
CA GLU A 624 -17.64 10.69 6.72
C GLU A 624 -18.10 10.10 5.39
N TRP A 625 -17.17 9.73 4.50
CA TRP A 625 -17.48 9.07 3.24
C TRP A 625 -18.13 7.69 3.41
N GLN A 626 -18.13 7.12 4.61
CA GLN A 626 -18.93 5.93 4.93
C GLN A 626 -20.43 6.14 4.70
N TYR A 627 -20.89 7.40 4.65
CA TYR A 627 -22.29 7.74 4.40
C TYR A 627 -22.70 7.58 2.93
N ASP A 628 -21.75 7.42 2.00
CA ASP A 628 -22.00 7.26 0.57
C ASP A 628 -22.63 5.89 0.26
N LEU A 629 -23.94 5.77 0.50
CA LEU A 629 -24.69 4.54 0.34
C LEU A 629 -25.74 4.62 -0.77
N PRO A 630 -26.00 3.51 -1.49
CA PRO A 630 -27.17 3.41 -2.36
C PRO A 630 -28.46 3.63 -1.56
N ARG A 631 -29.45 4.34 -2.15
CA ARG A 631 -30.74 4.62 -1.49
C ARG A 631 -31.52 3.35 -1.15
N GLN A 632 -31.36 2.30 -1.96
CA GLN A 632 -31.97 1.00 -1.72
C GLN A 632 -30.93 -0.11 -1.88
N ILE A 633 -30.72 -0.88 -0.82
CA ILE A 633 -29.72 -1.94 -0.79
C ILE A 633 -30.44 -3.28 -0.76
N PHE A 634 -30.16 -4.10 -1.76
CA PHE A 634 -30.62 -5.48 -1.85
C PHE A 634 -29.41 -6.40 -1.77
N VAL A 635 -29.61 -7.59 -1.22
CA VAL A 635 -28.66 -8.69 -1.30
C VAL A 635 -29.23 -9.79 -2.15
N ARG A 636 -28.40 -10.44 -2.97
CA ARG A 636 -28.74 -11.69 -3.64
C ARG A 636 -28.01 -12.82 -2.93
N LEU A 637 -28.77 -13.69 -2.30
CA LEU A 637 -28.27 -14.80 -1.51
C LEU A 637 -27.96 -15.96 -2.46
N LEU A 638 -26.68 -16.31 -2.55
CA LEU A 638 -26.20 -17.35 -3.47
C LEU A 638 -25.77 -18.59 -2.70
N ALA A 639 -26.11 -19.75 -3.23
CA ALA A 639 -25.59 -21.04 -2.83
C ALA A 639 -24.09 -21.14 -3.21
N ALA A 640 -23.42 -22.21 -2.76
CA ALA A 640 -21.99 -22.41 -2.99
C ALA A 640 -21.60 -22.40 -4.48
N ASP A 641 -22.48 -22.90 -5.35
CA ASP A 641 -22.30 -22.95 -6.81
C ASP A 641 -22.63 -21.62 -7.53
N GLY A 642 -23.05 -20.58 -6.79
CA GLY A 642 -23.46 -19.29 -7.33
C GLY A 642 -24.91 -19.22 -7.82
N SER A 643 -25.70 -20.29 -7.67
CA SER A 643 -27.14 -20.23 -7.93
C SER A 643 -27.89 -19.47 -6.82
N PRO A 644 -29.02 -18.80 -7.12
CA PRO A 644 -29.81 -18.14 -6.10
C PRO A 644 -30.44 -19.14 -5.12
N ILE A 645 -30.59 -18.72 -3.86
CA ILE A 645 -31.32 -19.49 -2.84
C ILE A 645 -32.76 -18.94 -2.78
N PRO A 646 -33.73 -19.55 -3.49
CA PRO A 646 -35.11 -19.09 -3.48
C PRO A 646 -35.68 -19.18 -2.07
N GLU A 647 -36.48 -18.18 -1.69
CA GLU A 647 -37.23 -18.21 -0.44
C GLU A 647 -36.37 -18.32 0.84
N ALA A 648 -35.07 -18.01 0.74
CA ALA A 648 -34.14 -18.07 1.86
C ALA A 648 -34.66 -17.27 3.07
N LYS A 649 -34.53 -17.83 4.26
CA LYS A 649 -34.85 -17.14 5.50
C LYS A 649 -33.61 -16.45 6.04
N VAL A 650 -33.75 -15.20 6.49
CA VAL A 650 -32.63 -14.40 6.96
C VAL A 650 -32.91 -13.78 8.34
N LYS A 651 -31.89 -13.82 9.20
CA LYS A 651 -31.81 -13.06 10.45
C LYS A 651 -30.53 -12.22 10.43
N ILE A 652 -30.63 -10.98 10.89
CA ILE A 652 -29.56 -9.98 10.80
C ILE A 652 -29.22 -9.43 12.19
N TRP A 653 -27.94 -9.34 12.50
CA TRP A 653 -27.39 -8.59 13.63
C TRP A 653 -26.45 -7.48 13.12
N GLN A 654 -26.26 -6.44 13.93
CA GLN A 654 -25.33 -5.35 13.62
C GLN A 654 -24.22 -5.27 14.68
N PHE A 655 -23.00 -5.00 14.23
CA PHE A 655 -21.89 -4.59 15.09
C PHE A 655 -22.21 -3.27 15.77
N SER A 656 -21.86 -3.16 17.05
CA SER A 656 -22.10 -1.94 17.80
C SER A 656 -21.06 -1.76 18.88
N ALA A 657 -20.45 -0.57 18.93
CA ALA A 657 -19.33 -0.17 19.78
C ALA A 657 -18.09 -1.06 19.65
N THR A 658 -18.16 -2.30 20.12
CA THR A 658 -17.01 -3.22 20.20
C THR A 658 -17.36 -4.67 19.86
N GLN A 659 -18.63 -5.02 19.65
CA GLN A 659 -19.03 -6.42 19.48
C GLN A 659 -20.38 -6.59 18.73
N ILE A 660 -20.59 -7.78 18.17
CA ILE A 660 -21.90 -8.27 17.72
C ILE A 660 -22.40 -9.25 18.79
N VAL A 661 -23.55 -8.99 19.41
CA VAL A 661 -24.15 -9.85 20.45
C VAL A 661 -25.61 -10.17 20.11
N ASP A 662 -26.20 -11.18 20.76
CA ASP A 662 -27.57 -11.64 20.48
C ASP A 662 -28.63 -10.54 20.56
N LYS A 663 -28.46 -9.53 21.42
CA LYS A 663 -29.40 -8.39 21.52
C LYS A 663 -29.31 -7.41 20.34
N ASN A 664 -28.26 -7.47 19.52
CA ASN A 664 -28.05 -6.54 18.40
C ASN A 664 -28.85 -6.92 17.14
N VAL A 665 -29.99 -7.62 17.27
CA VAL A 665 -30.83 -8.02 16.14
C VAL A 665 -31.36 -6.78 15.42
N VAL A 666 -31.17 -6.74 14.11
CA VAL A 666 -31.75 -5.75 13.20
C VAL A 666 -33.13 -6.22 12.74
N ALA A 667 -33.20 -7.45 12.25
CA ALA A 667 -34.44 -8.06 11.77
C ALA A 667 -34.33 -9.59 11.83
N GLU A 668 -35.48 -10.26 11.95
CA GLU A 668 -35.58 -11.71 11.86
C GLU A 668 -36.81 -12.13 11.05
N GLY A 669 -36.80 -13.35 10.53
CA GLY A 669 -37.91 -13.87 9.74
C GLY A 669 -38.03 -13.24 8.35
N LEU A 670 -36.99 -12.54 7.87
CA LEU A 670 -36.95 -12.01 6.52
C LEU A 670 -36.94 -13.17 5.51
N LYS A 671 -37.61 -12.99 4.37
CA LYS A 671 -37.69 -13.99 3.29
C LYS A 671 -37.24 -13.37 1.97
N ALA A 672 -36.30 -14.01 1.30
CA ALA A 672 -35.90 -13.63 -0.05
C ALA A 672 -36.98 -14.02 -1.08
N ASP A 673 -36.95 -13.40 -2.25
CA ASP A 673 -37.82 -13.75 -3.36
C ASP A 673 -37.39 -15.06 -4.07
N ALA A 674 -38.08 -15.41 -5.16
CA ALA A 674 -37.77 -16.59 -5.95
C ALA A 674 -36.39 -16.56 -6.64
N ASN A 675 -35.77 -15.38 -6.75
CA ASN A 675 -34.42 -15.19 -7.28
C ASN A 675 -33.37 -15.03 -6.17
N GLY A 676 -33.74 -15.33 -4.91
CA GLY A 676 -32.86 -15.19 -3.75
C GLY A 676 -32.53 -13.73 -3.41
N ILE A 677 -33.30 -12.76 -3.91
CA ILE A 677 -33.09 -11.33 -3.65
C ILE A 677 -33.87 -10.92 -2.40
N LEU A 678 -33.20 -10.23 -1.49
CA LEU A 678 -33.76 -9.70 -0.26
C LEU A 678 -33.39 -8.21 -0.13
N LYS A 679 -34.37 -7.34 0.14
CA LYS A 679 -34.08 -5.95 0.53
C LYS A 679 -33.51 -5.95 1.96
N LEU A 680 -32.37 -5.31 2.18
CA LEU A 680 -31.90 -5.08 3.55
C LEU A 680 -32.87 -4.13 4.27
N PRO A 681 -33.21 -4.40 5.55
CA PRO A 681 -34.18 -3.60 6.28
C PRO A 681 -33.62 -2.22 6.61
N ASP A 682 -34.38 -1.17 6.34
CA ASP A 682 -33.99 0.20 6.68
C ASP A 682 -34.15 0.45 8.19
N GLN A 683 -33.11 1.01 8.80
CA GLN A 683 -33.11 1.52 10.16
C GLN A 683 -33.13 3.04 10.14
N ASP A 684 -33.69 3.66 11.19
CA ASP A 684 -33.69 5.12 11.34
C ASP A 684 -32.32 5.61 11.83
N SER A 685 -31.74 6.62 11.20
CA SER A 685 -30.50 7.26 11.66
C SER A 685 -30.68 8.22 12.83
N GLY A 686 -31.94 8.45 13.24
CA GLY A 686 -32.31 9.43 14.24
C GLY A 686 -32.29 10.86 13.71
N GLU A 687 -32.16 11.06 12.40
CA GLU A 687 -32.20 12.36 11.73
C GLU A 687 -33.61 12.69 11.21
N GLU A 688 -33.99 13.97 11.26
CA GLU A 688 -35.32 14.41 10.80
C GLU A 688 -35.51 14.23 9.28
N SER A 689 -34.42 14.36 8.53
CA SER A 689 -34.31 14.16 7.07
C SER A 689 -32.92 13.61 6.73
N ASP A 690 -32.68 13.32 5.45
CA ASP A 690 -31.31 13.13 4.95
C ASP A 690 -30.48 14.36 5.35
N TYR A 691 -29.23 14.11 5.77
CA TYR A 691 -28.33 15.14 6.26
C TYR A 691 -27.00 15.07 5.52
N THR A 692 -26.66 16.16 4.82
CA THR A 692 -25.39 16.29 4.10
C THR A 692 -24.38 17.05 4.95
N VAL A 693 -23.23 16.42 5.23
CA VAL A 693 -22.11 17.07 5.94
C VAL A 693 -21.42 18.08 5.04
N VAL A 694 -20.52 18.90 5.61
CA VAL A 694 -19.84 19.99 4.89
C VAL A 694 -18.93 19.51 3.76
N THR A 695 -18.51 18.25 3.78
CA THR A 695 -17.77 17.53 2.72
C THR A 695 -18.66 16.93 1.63
N GLY A 696 -19.97 17.16 1.69
CA GLY A 696 -20.90 16.70 0.65
C GLY A 696 -21.36 15.25 0.77
N HIS A 697 -20.85 14.48 1.74
CA HIS A 697 -21.34 13.13 2.05
C HIS A 697 -22.71 13.21 2.75
N THR A 698 -23.61 12.25 2.47
CA THR A 698 -25.01 12.35 2.92
C THR A 698 -25.41 11.16 3.79
N MET A 699 -25.64 11.40 5.08
CA MET A 699 -26.30 10.46 5.97
C MET A 699 -27.77 10.34 5.57
N LEU A 700 -28.15 9.20 5.03
CA LEU A 700 -29.55 8.90 4.73
C LEU A 700 -30.35 8.74 6.03
N LYS A 701 -31.57 9.30 6.07
CA LYS A 701 -32.50 9.11 7.20
C LYS A 701 -32.81 7.63 7.44
N LYS A 702 -32.98 6.89 6.34
CA LYS A 702 -33.30 5.47 6.32
C LYS A 702 -32.22 4.73 5.54
N ASN A 703 -31.52 3.82 6.21
CA ASN A 703 -30.51 2.97 5.60
C ASN A 703 -30.30 1.69 6.44
N PRO A 704 -29.64 0.63 5.93
CA PRO A 704 -29.48 -0.64 6.65
C PRO A 704 -28.68 -0.59 7.95
N PHE A 705 -27.88 0.45 8.18
CA PHE A 705 -27.03 0.61 9.38
C PHE A 705 -27.61 1.60 10.40
N GLY A 706 -28.61 2.40 10.03
CA GLY A 706 -29.18 3.45 10.85
C GLY A 706 -28.19 4.61 11.03
N ARG A 707 -27.86 4.95 12.27
CA ARG A 707 -26.93 6.06 12.56
C ARG A 707 -25.49 5.56 12.47
N ILE A 708 -24.75 5.92 11.42
CA ILE A 708 -23.37 5.46 11.21
C ILE A 708 -22.37 6.30 12.03
N GLU A 709 -21.53 5.64 12.82
CA GLU A 709 -20.43 6.26 13.57
C GLU A 709 -19.23 6.50 12.64
N VAL A 710 -18.65 7.69 12.70
CA VAL A 710 -17.54 8.10 11.83
C VAL A 710 -16.27 7.26 12.01
N VAL A 711 -16.10 6.64 13.18
CA VAL A 711 -14.96 5.73 13.44
C VAL A 711 -15.21 4.28 13.00
N GLY A 712 -16.40 3.95 12.47
CA GLY A 712 -16.71 2.63 11.92
C GLY A 712 -17.09 1.56 12.94
N THR A 713 -17.42 1.91 14.19
CA THR A 713 -17.74 0.93 15.26
C THR A 713 -19.12 0.27 15.13
N ASN A 714 -19.87 0.57 14.06
CA ASN A 714 -21.18 -0.03 13.83
C ASN A 714 -21.50 -0.37 12.36
N THR A 715 -20.45 -0.56 11.56
CA THR A 715 -20.55 -0.64 10.09
C THR A 715 -20.48 -2.05 9.52
N VAL A 716 -20.81 -3.07 10.34
CA VAL A 716 -20.81 -4.47 9.93
C VAL A 716 -22.15 -5.12 10.28
N LEU A 717 -22.72 -5.86 9.33
CA LEU A 717 -23.89 -6.71 9.52
C LEU A 717 -23.46 -8.19 9.51
N LEU A 718 -24.04 -8.99 10.41
CA LEU A 718 -23.97 -10.45 10.39
C LEU A 718 -25.32 -10.99 9.93
N LEU A 719 -25.33 -11.76 8.84
CA LEU A 719 -26.49 -12.44 8.29
C LEU A 719 -26.39 -13.92 8.63
N LYS A 720 -27.45 -14.49 9.21
CA LYS A 720 -27.74 -15.91 9.14
C LYS A 720 -28.63 -16.16 7.93
N VAL A 721 -28.21 -17.03 7.03
CA VAL A 721 -28.95 -17.42 5.83
C VAL A 721 -29.36 -18.88 6.00
N GLU A 722 -30.65 -19.18 5.81
CA GLU A 722 -31.19 -20.55 5.85
C GLU A 722 -31.87 -20.88 4.52
N GLY A 723 -31.51 -22.02 3.94
CA GLY A 723 -32.02 -22.50 2.65
C GLY A 723 -31.70 -23.97 2.45
N PHE A 724 -32.56 -24.69 1.73
CA PHE A 724 -32.38 -26.12 1.44
C PHE A 724 -32.11 -27.00 2.68
N GLY A 725 -32.70 -26.66 3.83
CA GLY A 725 -32.49 -27.38 5.10
C GLY A 725 -31.13 -27.14 5.76
N GLN A 726 -30.34 -26.19 5.26
CA GLN A 726 -29.01 -25.83 5.75
C GLN A 726 -29.01 -24.38 6.26
N LYS A 727 -27.93 -24.00 6.96
CA LYS A 727 -27.66 -22.63 7.38
C LYS A 727 -26.21 -22.25 7.19
N ASP A 728 -25.96 -20.97 6.95
CA ASP A 728 -24.62 -20.39 6.95
C ASP A 728 -24.65 -18.94 7.47
N TYR A 729 -23.49 -18.41 7.84
CA TYR A 729 -23.35 -17.05 8.35
C TYR A 729 -22.41 -16.22 7.47
N ARG A 730 -22.82 -15.00 7.14
CA ARG A 730 -22.04 -14.07 6.32
C ARG A 730 -22.02 -12.66 6.87
N PHE A 731 -20.90 -11.98 6.66
CA PHE A 731 -20.73 -10.59 7.04
C PHE A 731 -20.89 -9.69 5.81
N ILE A 732 -21.48 -8.51 6.01
CA ILE A 732 -21.51 -7.42 5.04
C ILE A 732 -20.91 -6.20 5.73
N LYS A 733 -19.92 -5.55 5.10
CA LYS A 733 -19.32 -4.33 5.62
C LYS A 733 -19.85 -3.14 4.85
N ILE A 734 -19.90 -1.97 5.50
CA ILE A 734 -20.36 -0.74 4.83
C ILE A 734 -19.49 -0.40 3.62
N VAL A 735 -18.19 -0.68 3.70
CA VAL A 735 -17.22 -0.32 2.67
C VAL A 735 -17.53 -1.00 1.33
N ASP A 736 -18.02 -2.25 1.36
CA ASP A 736 -18.44 -3.00 0.17
C ASP A 736 -19.60 -2.28 -0.55
N LEU A 737 -20.46 -1.61 0.22
CA LEU A 737 -21.63 -0.87 -0.28
C LEU A 737 -21.28 0.55 -0.71
N ASN A 738 -20.26 1.16 -0.09
CA ASN A 738 -19.70 2.42 -0.57
C ASN A 738 -19.05 2.23 -1.95
N GLU A 739 -18.36 1.11 -2.17
CA GLU A 739 -17.83 0.75 -3.49
C GLU A 739 -18.93 0.67 -4.55
N GLU A 740 -20.05 0.01 -4.26
CA GLU A 740 -21.21 -0.03 -5.16
C GLU A 740 -21.76 1.37 -5.48
N TYR A 741 -21.83 2.25 -4.48
CA TYR A 741 -22.25 3.64 -4.69
C TYR A 741 -21.30 4.38 -5.65
N TRP A 742 -19.98 4.23 -5.47
CA TRP A 742 -18.98 4.86 -6.32
C TRP A 742 -18.92 4.26 -7.73
N ARG A 743 -19.33 2.99 -7.90
CA ARG A 743 -19.56 2.38 -9.24
C ARG A 743 -20.77 2.96 -9.97
N GLY A 744 -21.54 3.82 -9.32
CA GLY A 744 -22.68 4.52 -9.87
C GLY A 744 -24.04 3.97 -9.43
N ASN A 745 -24.07 2.91 -8.61
CA ASN A 745 -25.31 2.31 -8.12
C ASN A 745 -25.94 3.12 -6.98
N ARG A 746 -26.18 4.42 -7.19
CA ARG A 746 -26.60 5.37 -6.13
C ARG A 746 -28.05 5.24 -5.69
N ASP A 747 -28.95 4.85 -6.58
CA ASP A 747 -30.37 4.70 -6.25
C ASP A 747 -30.71 3.30 -5.75
N LYS A 748 -30.10 2.28 -6.36
CA LYS A 748 -30.34 0.87 -6.05
C LYS A 748 -29.09 0.05 -6.36
N CYS A 749 -28.70 -0.80 -5.41
CA CYS A 749 -27.72 -1.86 -5.66
C CYS A 749 -28.30 -3.24 -5.32
N VAL A 750 -27.75 -4.28 -5.96
CA VAL A 750 -27.98 -5.69 -5.59
C VAL A 750 -26.60 -6.30 -5.36
N PHE A 751 -26.25 -6.54 -4.11
CA PHE A 751 -24.96 -7.06 -3.68
C PHE A 751 -25.03 -8.58 -3.51
N ASP A 752 -24.13 -9.32 -4.17
CA ASP A 752 -24.14 -10.78 -4.10
C ASP A 752 -23.50 -11.28 -2.79
N VAL A 753 -24.21 -12.11 -2.03
CA VAL A 753 -23.74 -12.74 -0.78
C VAL A 753 -23.70 -14.25 -0.98
N ARG A 754 -22.48 -14.79 -1.20
CA ARG A 754 -22.28 -16.22 -1.41
C ARG A 754 -22.14 -16.99 -0.11
N THR A 755 -22.87 -18.09 0.03
CA THR A 755 -22.85 -19.02 1.17
C THR A 755 -22.15 -20.34 0.83
N GLN A 756 -21.93 -21.21 1.81
CA GLN A 756 -21.51 -22.61 1.63
C GLN A 756 -22.72 -23.56 1.61
N ILE A 757 -23.94 -23.04 1.42
CA ILE A 757 -25.15 -23.85 1.32
C ILE A 757 -25.14 -24.58 -0.02
N THR A 758 -25.29 -25.89 0.01
CA THR A 758 -25.53 -26.70 -1.18
C THR A 758 -26.95 -26.44 -1.71
N PRO A 759 -27.17 -26.27 -3.03
CA PRO A 759 -28.49 -26.01 -3.61
C PRO A 759 -29.41 -27.25 -3.63
N SER A 760 -29.38 -28.06 -2.56
CA SER A 760 -30.23 -29.22 -2.31
C SER A 760 -30.17 -29.60 -0.83
N MET A 761 -31.04 -30.50 -0.38
CA MET A 761 -30.85 -31.14 0.93
C MET A 761 -29.59 -32.02 0.91
N VAL A 762 -28.85 -32.02 2.02
CA VAL A 762 -27.64 -32.84 2.24
C VAL A 762 -27.88 -33.73 3.46
N ASP A 763 -27.62 -35.02 3.33
CA ASP A 763 -27.60 -35.94 4.48
C ASP A 763 -26.23 -35.86 5.17
N TRP A 764 -26.16 -35.09 6.24
CA TRP A 764 -24.94 -34.90 7.02
C TRP A 764 -24.55 -36.11 7.88
N ASN A 765 -25.40 -37.15 7.98
CA ASN A 765 -25.08 -38.36 8.75
C ASN A 765 -24.29 -39.40 7.92
N THR A 766 -24.19 -39.20 6.61
CA THR A 766 -23.53 -40.16 5.70
C THR A 766 -22.21 -39.60 5.17
N ASN A 767 -21.09 -40.14 5.66
CA ASN A 767 -19.76 -39.90 5.09
C ASN A 767 -19.46 -40.92 3.98
N ILE A 768 -19.69 -40.55 2.71
CA ILE A 768 -19.48 -41.43 1.56
C ILE A 768 -18.01 -41.75 1.27
N ALA A 769 -17.08 -40.95 1.83
CA ALA A 769 -15.64 -41.17 1.71
C ALA A 769 -15.11 -42.16 2.74
N LYS A 770 -15.90 -42.49 3.79
CA LYS A 770 -15.45 -43.34 4.89
C LYS A 770 -14.90 -44.68 4.41
N GLY A 771 -13.66 -44.98 4.78
CA GLY A 771 -12.95 -46.22 4.43
C GLY A 771 -12.62 -46.37 2.95
N MET A 772 -12.75 -45.30 2.15
CA MET A 772 -12.43 -45.32 0.73
C MET A 772 -10.93 -45.27 0.48
N SER A 773 -10.52 -45.61 -0.76
CA SER A 773 -9.10 -45.62 -1.13
C SER A 773 -8.61 -44.19 -1.40
N VAL A 774 -7.46 -43.82 -0.83
CA VAL A 774 -6.86 -42.49 -0.99
C VAL A 774 -5.49 -42.60 -1.67
N GLN A 775 -5.25 -41.73 -2.64
CA GLN A 775 -3.97 -41.54 -3.32
C GLN A 775 -3.48 -40.12 -3.07
N SER A 776 -2.16 -39.91 -3.04
CA SER A 776 -1.56 -38.59 -2.90
C SER A 776 -0.27 -38.51 -3.69
N THR A 777 0.05 -37.35 -4.26
CA THR A 777 1.39 -37.07 -4.79
C THR A 777 2.39 -36.72 -3.71
N LEU A 778 1.92 -36.51 -2.48
CA LEU A 778 2.72 -36.26 -1.29
C LEU A 778 3.01 -37.59 -0.58
N ASN A 779 3.30 -37.56 0.73
CA ASN A 779 3.54 -38.79 1.49
C ASN A 779 2.35 -39.77 1.38
N PRO A 780 2.52 -40.95 0.77
CA PRO A 780 1.42 -41.90 0.58
C PRO A 780 1.12 -42.71 1.85
N GLY A 781 2.01 -42.71 2.85
CA GLY A 781 1.81 -43.39 4.12
C GLY A 781 0.65 -42.78 4.90
N ASP A 782 -0.12 -43.63 5.58
CA ASP A 782 -1.24 -43.23 6.47
C ASP A 782 -2.35 -42.39 5.82
N THR A 783 -2.45 -42.36 4.48
CA THR A 783 -3.49 -41.61 3.76
C THR A 783 -4.92 -42.08 4.08
N ALA A 784 -5.09 -43.31 4.56
CA ALA A 784 -6.36 -43.82 5.06
C ALA A 784 -6.94 -42.99 6.23
N LYS A 785 -6.08 -42.28 6.99
CA LYS A 785 -6.49 -41.37 8.08
C LYS A 785 -7.28 -40.16 7.59
N LEU A 786 -7.25 -39.84 6.29
CA LEU A 786 -8.06 -38.76 5.73
C LEU A 786 -9.55 -39.13 5.64
N VAL A 787 -9.87 -40.41 5.75
CA VAL A 787 -11.21 -40.96 5.50
C VAL A 787 -11.62 -42.05 6.49
N ASP A 788 -10.96 -42.15 7.66
CA ASP A 788 -11.27 -43.16 8.68
C ASP A 788 -12.41 -42.73 9.64
N ASP A 789 -12.82 -41.47 9.57
CA ASP A 789 -13.85 -40.86 10.43
C ASP A 789 -13.40 -40.67 11.90
N ASP A 790 -12.08 -40.71 12.16
CA ASP A 790 -11.48 -40.46 13.49
C ASP A 790 -10.72 -39.13 13.51
N VAL A 791 -11.29 -38.13 14.18
CA VAL A 791 -10.68 -36.79 14.31
C VAL A 791 -9.38 -36.77 15.11
N ASN A 792 -9.01 -37.87 15.79
CA ASN A 792 -7.76 -37.98 16.53
C ASN A 792 -6.62 -38.55 15.69
N THR A 793 -6.90 -39.07 14.49
CA THR A 793 -5.87 -39.45 13.54
C THR A 793 -5.57 -38.26 12.62
N THR A 794 -4.35 -38.20 12.10
CA THR A 794 -3.93 -37.12 11.19
C THR A 794 -2.94 -37.67 10.18
N TRP A 795 -3.16 -37.31 8.93
CA TRP A 795 -2.20 -37.55 7.86
C TRP A 795 -1.27 -36.35 7.70
N ILE A 796 0.03 -36.62 7.55
CA ILE A 796 1.06 -35.60 7.35
C ILE A 796 1.70 -35.80 5.98
N GLY A 797 1.24 -35.00 5.01
CA GLY A 797 1.72 -35.04 3.62
C GLY A 797 3.12 -34.43 3.41
N GLY A 798 3.53 -33.49 4.26
CA GLY A 798 4.75 -32.70 4.08
C GLY A 798 4.54 -31.46 3.20
N ALA A 799 5.64 -30.88 2.69
CA ALA A 799 5.58 -29.71 1.83
C ALA A 799 4.93 -30.05 0.48
N ALA A 800 4.04 -29.17 0.01
CA ALA A 800 3.25 -29.39 -1.20
C ALA A 800 3.66 -28.44 -2.33
N PRO A 801 4.40 -28.91 -3.35
CA PRO A 801 4.63 -28.15 -4.58
C PRO A 801 3.32 -27.87 -5.35
N PHE A 802 3.33 -26.85 -6.20
CA PHE A 802 2.21 -26.57 -7.12
C PHE A 802 1.85 -27.82 -7.95
N GLY A 803 0.55 -28.08 -8.10
CA GLY A 803 0.03 -29.25 -8.82
C GLY A 803 -0.02 -30.54 -8.01
N SER A 804 0.40 -30.52 -6.73
CA SER A 804 0.19 -31.65 -5.83
C SER A 804 -1.30 -31.89 -5.57
N TYR A 805 -1.69 -33.15 -5.33
CA TYR A 805 -3.09 -33.51 -5.10
C TYR A 805 -3.27 -34.65 -4.09
N ILE A 806 -4.47 -34.71 -3.53
CA ILE A 806 -5.04 -35.87 -2.83
C ILE A 806 -6.19 -36.36 -3.71
N GLN A 807 -6.37 -37.67 -3.87
CA GLN A 807 -7.47 -38.23 -4.64
C GLN A 807 -8.14 -39.36 -3.85
N ILE A 808 -9.47 -39.35 -3.81
CA ILE A 808 -10.30 -40.35 -3.14
C ILE A 808 -11.09 -41.11 -4.22
N ASP A 809 -10.96 -42.44 -4.27
CA ASP A 809 -11.83 -43.32 -5.07
C ASP A 809 -13.04 -43.70 -4.22
N LEU A 810 -14.20 -43.09 -4.52
CA LEU A 810 -15.44 -43.26 -3.78
C LEU A 810 -16.09 -44.64 -4.01
N GLY A 811 -15.47 -45.54 -4.79
CA GLY A 811 -15.88 -46.92 -4.97
C GLY A 811 -16.23 -47.26 -6.42
N GLU A 812 -16.82 -48.44 -6.65
CA GLU A 812 -17.01 -48.95 -8.02
C GLU A 812 -18.02 -48.15 -8.86
N ASN A 813 -18.98 -47.48 -8.22
CA ASN A 813 -20.05 -46.72 -8.88
C ASN A 813 -19.98 -45.23 -8.52
N PRO A 814 -20.25 -44.32 -9.48
CA PRO A 814 -20.36 -42.89 -9.20
C PRO A 814 -21.38 -42.60 -8.08
N LYS A 815 -20.98 -41.81 -7.08
CA LYS A 815 -21.80 -41.45 -5.92
C LYS A 815 -22.21 -39.98 -5.99
N PRO A 816 -23.43 -39.61 -5.53
CA PRO A 816 -23.82 -38.21 -5.42
C PRO A 816 -23.03 -37.52 -4.31
N ILE A 817 -22.36 -36.43 -4.65
CA ILE A 817 -21.58 -35.59 -3.75
C ILE A 817 -22.40 -34.32 -3.49
N GLY A 818 -22.74 -34.09 -2.22
CA GLY A 818 -23.50 -32.91 -1.79
C GLY A 818 -22.65 -31.85 -1.10
N ALA A 819 -21.56 -32.21 -0.45
CA ALA A 819 -20.60 -31.29 0.16
C ALA A 819 -19.27 -32.00 0.45
N VAL A 820 -18.21 -31.22 0.67
CA VAL A 820 -16.91 -31.71 1.16
C VAL A 820 -16.58 -30.96 2.45
N ARG A 821 -16.25 -31.70 3.52
CA ARG A 821 -15.74 -31.10 4.78
C ARG A 821 -14.26 -31.40 4.94
N LEU A 822 -13.47 -30.35 5.13
CA LEU A 822 -12.07 -30.48 5.50
C LEU A 822 -11.95 -30.24 7.00
N ILE A 823 -11.54 -31.28 7.73
CA ILE A 823 -11.45 -31.27 9.20
C ILE A 823 -9.98 -31.21 9.60
N GLN A 824 -9.65 -30.34 10.56
CA GLN A 824 -8.34 -30.26 11.18
C GLN A 824 -8.46 -30.43 12.70
N ASN A 825 -7.53 -31.16 13.28
CA ASN A 825 -7.33 -31.24 14.73
C ASN A 825 -5.93 -30.71 15.07
N GLY A 826 -5.85 -29.57 15.73
CA GLY A 826 -4.58 -28.93 16.11
C GLY A 826 -4.29 -27.62 15.39
N SER A 827 -3.09 -27.47 14.80
CA SER A 827 -2.61 -26.21 14.23
C SER A 827 -3.45 -25.71 13.06
N LEU A 828 -3.75 -24.41 13.07
CA LEU A 828 -4.57 -23.76 12.04
C LEU A 828 -3.86 -23.68 10.69
N GLY A 829 -4.55 -24.06 9.62
CA GLY A 829 -4.16 -23.71 8.25
C GLY A 829 -3.03 -24.57 7.66
N TRP A 830 -2.64 -25.67 8.34
CA TRP A 830 -1.64 -26.61 7.84
C TRP A 830 -2.24 -27.56 6.79
N PHE A 831 -2.48 -27.02 5.59
CA PHE A 831 -2.99 -27.72 4.41
C PHE A 831 -2.47 -27.03 3.13
N PHE A 832 -2.97 -27.42 1.96
CA PHE A 832 -2.73 -26.65 0.74
C PHE A 832 -3.15 -25.18 0.96
N GLN A 833 -2.25 -24.24 0.70
CA GLN A 833 -2.55 -22.81 0.86
C GLN A 833 -3.69 -22.39 -0.06
N ARG A 834 -3.63 -22.86 -1.33
CA ARG A 834 -4.66 -22.69 -2.36
C ARG A 834 -4.95 -24.00 -3.05
N PHE A 835 -6.23 -24.30 -3.25
CA PHE A 835 -6.67 -25.49 -3.97
C PHE A 835 -8.03 -25.28 -4.65
N LYS A 836 -8.36 -26.21 -5.53
CA LYS A 836 -9.71 -26.44 -6.05
C LYS A 836 -10.12 -27.86 -5.70
N ILE A 837 -11.41 -28.11 -5.65
CA ILE A 837 -11.96 -29.45 -5.43
C ILE A 837 -12.61 -29.88 -6.74
N GLU A 838 -12.21 -31.03 -7.26
CA GLU A 838 -12.67 -31.56 -8.53
C GLU A 838 -13.26 -32.95 -8.37
N ALA A 839 -14.21 -33.29 -9.22
CA ALA A 839 -14.82 -34.60 -9.31
C ALA A 839 -14.76 -35.14 -10.74
N SER A 840 -14.57 -36.45 -10.89
CA SER A 840 -14.56 -37.10 -12.20
C SER A 840 -14.93 -38.58 -12.09
N ASP A 841 -15.41 -39.16 -13.19
CA ASP A 841 -15.51 -40.60 -13.35
C ASP A 841 -14.21 -41.23 -13.89
N ASP A 842 -13.27 -40.42 -14.40
CA ASP A 842 -11.94 -40.84 -14.85
C ASP A 842 -10.90 -40.65 -13.75
N ALA A 843 -10.28 -41.76 -13.30
CA ALA A 843 -9.21 -41.75 -12.30
C ALA A 843 -8.02 -40.83 -12.66
N ARG A 844 -7.84 -40.53 -13.95
CA ARG A 844 -6.77 -39.66 -14.45
C ARG A 844 -7.19 -38.20 -14.61
N PHE A 845 -8.48 -37.87 -14.42
CA PHE A 845 -9.03 -36.51 -14.59
C PHE A 845 -8.72 -35.90 -15.97
N ARG A 846 -8.77 -36.71 -17.05
CA ARG A 846 -8.53 -36.23 -18.42
C ARG A 846 -9.82 -35.81 -19.14
N SER A 847 -10.97 -36.25 -18.64
CA SER A 847 -12.30 -35.99 -19.23
C SER A 847 -13.37 -36.05 -18.15
N GLY A 848 -14.50 -35.37 -18.37
CA GLY A 848 -15.62 -35.40 -17.41
C GLY A 848 -15.27 -34.84 -16.03
N VAL A 849 -14.36 -33.85 -15.98
CA VAL A 849 -13.98 -33.18 -14.74
C VAL A 849 -15.00 -32.10 -14.43
N THR A 850 -15.58 -32.16 -13.24
CA THR A 850 -16.46 -31.12 -12.68
C THR A 850 -15.73 -30.45 -11.53
N GLU A 851 -15.49 -29.14 -11.65
CA GLU A 851 -15.01 -28.34 -10.52
C GLU A 851 -16.17 -28.15 -9.54
N LEU A 852 -16.03 -28.71 -8.34
CA LEU A 852 -17.07 -28.71 -7.33
C LEU A 852 -17.08 -27.43 -6.51
N ASN A 853 -15.90 -26.90 -6.21
CA ASN A 853 -15.74 -25.65 -5.48
C ASN A 853 -14.32 -25.09 -5.70
N ARG A 854 -14.21 -23.76 -5.70
CA ARG A 854 -12.94 -23.03 -5.64
C ARG A 854 -12.80 -22.44 -4.25
N GLN A 855 -11.67 -22.68 -3.61
CA GLN A 855 -11.37 -22.05 -2.33
C GLN A 855 -11.40 -20.51 -2.44
N TYR A 856 -11.63 -19.84 -1.31
CA TYR A 856 -11.38 -18.41 -1.13
C TYR A 856 -10.05 -17.97 -1.77
N PRO A 857 -10.00 -16.78 -2.41
CA PRO A 857 -8.82 -16.31 -3.12
C PRO A 857 -7.55 -16.21 -2.26
N ASP A 858 -7.70 -15.99 -0.96
CA ASP A 858 -6.58 -15.70 -0.06
C ASP A 858 -5.73 -16.93 0.29
N SER A 859 -6.20 -17.71 1.28
CA SER A 859 -5.52 -18.91 1.75
C SER A 859 -6.42 -19.75 2.64
N PHE A 860 -6.05 -21.02 2.84
CA PHE A 860 -6.85 -21.93 3.67
C PHE A 860 -6.69 -21.58 5.14
N ALA A 861 -5.54 -21.02 5.52
CA ALA A 861 -5.31 -20.49 6.85
C ALA A 861 -6.26 -19.35 7.20
N LEU A 862 -6.52 -18.43 6.27
CA LEU A 862 -7.47 -17.34 6.51
C LEU A 862 -8.91 -17.86 6.59
N ALA A 863 -9.29 -18.77 5.71
CA ALA A 863 -10.60 -19.42 5.77
C ALA A 863 -10.77 -20.22 7.07
N MET A 864 -9.74 -20.91 7.56
CA MET A 864 -9.80 -21.61 8.85
C MET A 864 -9.77 -20.63 10.03
N THR A 865 -9.29 -19.41 9.83
CA THR A 865 -9.40 -18.36 10.85
C THR A 865 -10.83 -17.85 10.94
N ASN A 866 -11.44 -17.49 9.80
CA ASN A 866 -12.68 -16.70 9.76
C ASN A 866 -13.94 -17.50 9.43
N ASP A 867 -13.84 -18.57 8.64
CA ASP A 867 -14.95 -19.33 8.07
C ASP A 867 -15.02 -20.78 8.57
N LYS A 868 -14.34 -21.10 9.68
CA LYS A 868 -14.39 -22.42 10.31
C LYS A 868 -15.62 -22.58 11.20
N ASP A 869 -16.08 -23.82 11.33
CA ASP A 869 -16.88 -24.26 12.46
C ASP A 869 -15.94 -24.96 13.46
N VAL A 870 -16.31 -24.97 14.74
CA VAL A 870 -15.48 -25.53 15.82
C VAL A 870 -16.35 -26.46 16.65
N ASP A 871 -15.83 -27.64 16.98
CA ASP A 871 -16.52 -28.56 17.87
C ASP A 871 -16.58 -27.96 19.29
N PRO A 872 -17.78 -27.76 19.87
CA PRO A 872 -17.91 -27.24 21.23
C PRO A 872 -17.34 -28.18 22.31
N GLN A 873 -17.19 -29.47 22.03
CA GLN A 873 -16.62 -30.44 22.96
C GLN A 873 -15.10 -30.54 22.86
N ASN A 874 -14.53 -30.18 21.70
CA ASN A 874 -13.09 -30.17 21.46
C ASN A 874 -12.70 -29.03 20.52
N THR A 875 -12.28 -27.89 21.08
CA THR A 875 -11.98 -26.68 20.29
C THR A 875 -10.73 -26.78 19.39
N SER A 876 -9.98 -27.88 19.50
CA SER A 876 -8.92 -28.23 18.55
C SER A 876 -9.48 -28.80 17.25
N VAL A 877 -10.69 -29.38 17.26
CA VAL A 877 -11.38 -29.93 16.08
C VAL A 877 -12.18 -28.83 15.39
N ARG A 878 -11.82 -28.57 14.14
CA ARG A 878 -12.32 -27.45 13.34
C ARG A 878 -12.56 -27.92 11.92
N TRP A 879 -13.55 -27.36 11.24
CA TRP A 879 -13.78 -27.72 9.84
C TRP A 879 -14.28 -26.57 9.01
N ILE A 880 -14.03 -26.68 7.70
CA ILE A 880 -14.65 -25.84 6.68
C ILE A 880 -15.53 -26.74 5.83
N THR A 881 -16.74 -26.28 5.56
CA THR A 881 -17.68 -26.95 4.66
C THR A 881 -17.62 -26.27 3.30
N TYR A 882 -17.38 -27.07 2.25
CA TYR A 882 -17.50 -26.67 0.86
C TYR A 882 -18.80 -27.25 0.32
N GLY A 883 -19.83 -26.42 0.22
CA GLY A 883 -21.07 -26.81 -0.47
C GLY A 883 -20.80 -27.03 -1.96
N VAL A 884 -21.51 -27.95 -2.59
CA VAL A 884 -21.34 -28.24 -4.02
C VAL A 884 -22.71 -28.41 -4.68
N ARG A 885 -22.84 -28.07 -5.96
CA ARG A 885 -24.00 -28.53 -6.72
C ARG A 885 -23.98 -30.06 -6.72
N PRO A 886 -25.09 -30.75 -6.39
CA PRO A 886 -25.13 -32.21 -6.40
C PRO A 886 -24.56 -32.77 -7.69
N THR A 887 -23.43 -33.46 -7.57
CA THR A 887 -22.67 -33.98 -8.69
C THR A 887 -22.40 -35.46 -8.43
N THR A 888 -22.68 -36.30 -9.41
CA THR A 888 -22.35 -37.72 -9.32
C THR A 888 -20.95 -37.94 -9.87
N ALA A 889 -20.07 -38.55 -9.08
CA ALA A 889 -18.74 -38.90 -9.53
C ALA A 889 -18.16 -40.09 -8.78
N ARG A 890 -17.21 -40.79 -9.41
CA ARG A 890 -16.43 -41.83 -8.74
C ARG A 890 -15.22 -41.30 -7.98
N TYR A 891 -14.52 -40.31 -8.52
CA TYR A 891 -13.29 -39.78 -7.94
C TYR A 891 -13.48 -38.35 -7.47
N LEU A 892 -12.90 -38.03 -6.31
CA LEU A 892 -12.72 -36.68 -5.79
C LEU A 892 -11.22 -36.35 -5.77
N ARG A 893 -10.82 -35.15 -6.17
CA ARG A 893 -9.43 -34.69 -6.13
C ARG A 893 -9.32 -33.27 -5.59
#